data_AF-A0AAN9HT33-F1
#
_entry.id   AF-A0AAN9HT33-F1
#
_cell.length_a   1.000
_cell.length_b   1.000
_cell.length_c   1.000
_cell.angle_alpha   90.00
_cell.angle_beta   90.00
_cell.angle_gamma   90.00
#
_symmetry.space_group_name_H-M   'P 1'
#
loop_
_entity.id
_entity.type
_entity.pdbx_description
1 polymer ?
#
loop_
_entity_poly.entity_id
_entity_poly.type
_entity_poly.pdbx_seq_one_letter_code
_entity_poly.pdbx_strand_id
1 'polypeptide(L)'
;MATIDTFLHQHNSHASPTTHYYTITDDDEDDEDVDIVNDSDIYDEDEENDDKEKGSDEDTTTITGVSRRRHRKSWSFINPKWAEEEWNRVFLLVCSAGLFVDPLFFYVLSISDTRMCLFVDGWFAITVTVLRCMTDTFHIWNMWLQLKMAKKLSFSNEVGQSSSERISRNSKSTHGGVIKRGFFFFELFVILPLPQIVVWVVIPSLLEKGSVTLVMTVFLVTFLFQYIPKIYHSVCVMRRVQNLNGYVFGTAWWGFTLNMIAYFVASHATGACWYLLGIQRAAICLKEQCAKAAGCGLRTLSCKQPIYYRTTTMLRDKTRLMWAKNREARSTCFNTDNYQYGLYEWSVQLFTNESRVEKILYPIFWGLMTLCSFGNIQSTTQLLEVVFNIIVIITGLLLVTMLIFNIKVFWNASTSKKQKMNLKMRSIEWWMKKRHLPQGFRQRVRNYERQHWAATRGVDEYQLIKNLPEGLRREIKYHLSLDLVKQVPLFQHMDDLVLENICDRVKSLVFTKGETIAREGDPVQRMIFVVRGHLQSSQTLRDGVKSCSMLGPGNFSGDELLSWCLRRPFIERLPPSSSTLVTLETTEAFGLEAKDVRYVTQHFRYTFVKEKVKRSARYYSPGWRTWAAVAIQLAWRRYRNRLTLTTFSFSRPRRPVSRCSSMGEERLRLYTALLTSPKPNHDDFDFEFDF
;
A
#
# COMPACT_ATOMS: atom_id res chain seq x y z
N MET A 1 21.93 -47.34 19.19
CA MET A 1 21.61 -48.78 19.20
C MET A 1 20.73 -49.01 20.42
N ALA A 2 19.49 -49.49 20.20
CA ALA A 2 18.41 -49.87 21.11
C ALA A 2 17.81 -48.76 22.02
N THR A 3 16.58 -48.24 21.86
CA THR A 3 15.17 -48.77 21.91
C THR A 3 14.65 -49.20 23.29
N ILE A 4 13.39 -48.80 23.54
CA ILE A 4 12.23 -49.50 24.19
C ILE A 4 11.51 -48.50 25.16
N ASP A 5 10.33 -47.94 24.89
CA ASP A 5 8.94 -48.43 24.64
C ASP A 5 8.14 -48.92 25.88
N THR A 6 7.05 -48.19 26.15
CA THR A 6 5.66 -48.55 26.55
C THR A 6 5.31 -49.59 27.63
N PHE A 7 4.31 -49.27 28.48
CA PHE A 7 3.01 -49.96 28.79
C PHE A 7 2.48 -49.52 30.19
N LEU A 8 1.27 -48.97 30.44
CA LEU A 8 -0.16 -49.37 30.32
C LEU A 8 -0.76 -50.11 31.55
N HIS A 9 -2.02 -49.72 31.88
CA HIS A 9 -3.09 -50.34 32.72
C HIS A 9 -3.16 -50.05 34.24
N GLN A 10 -4.32 -50.05 34.96
CA GLN A 10 -5.77 -49.78 34.79
C GLN A 10 -6.46 -50.08 36.17
N HIS A 11 -7.72 -49.65 36.34
CA HIS A 11 -8.79 -50.00 37.33
C HIS A 11 -8.95 -49.12 38.59
N ASN A 12 -10.05 -48.39 38.88
CA ASN A 12 -11.54 -48.53 38.93
C ASN A 12 -12.11 -48.99 40.30
N SER A 13 -12.95 -48.14 40.96
CA SER A 13 -14.29 -48.50 41.52
C SER A 13 -14.96 -47.40 42.40
N HIS A 14 -16.20 -46.99 42.02
CA HIS A 14 -17.46 -46.64 42.77
C HIS A 14 -17.44 -45.76 44.06
N ALA A 15 -18.40 -44.87 44.39
CA ALA A 15 -19.86 -44.80 44.18
C ALA A 15 -20.47 -43.36 44.31
N SER A 16 -21.71 -43.19 43.82
CA SER A 16 -22.58 -42.00 43.56
C SER A 16 -23.33 -41.41 44.79
N PRO A 17 -24.40 -40.57 44.67
CA PRO A 17 -24.76 -39.49 43.71
C PRO A 17 -25.28 -38.18 44.40
N THR A 18 -25.37 -37.06 43.66
CA THR A 18 -26.54 -36.15 43.75
C THR A 18 -26.70 -35.24 42.53
N THR A 19 -27.93 -35.27 42.04
CA THR A 19 -28.67 -34.64 40.95
C THR A 19 -28.45 -33.14 40.71
N HIS A 20 -28.36 -32.70 39.45
CA HIS A 20 -29.33 -31.76 38.83
C HIS A 20 -29.14 -31.69 37.29
N TYR A 21 -30.27 -31.84 36.59
CA TYR A 21 -30.49 -31.89 35.14
C TYR A 21 -30.28 -30.53 34.44
N TYR A 22 -29.78 -30.54 33.20
CA TYR A 22 -30.58 -30.26 31.99
C TYR A 22 -29.84 -30.73 30.73
N THR A 23 -30.56 -31.53 29.96
CA THR A 23 -30.19 -32.27 28.75
C THR A 23 -30.20 -31.38 27.51
N ILE A 24 -29.18 -31.57 26.67
CA ILE A 24 -29.11 -31.19 25.26
C ILE A 24 -29.68 -32.37 24.48
N THR A 25 -30.62 -32.10 23.57
CA THR A 25 -31.01 -33.02 22.49
C THR A 25 -30.54 -32.40 21.19
N ASP A 26 -29.56 -33.03 20.56
CA ASP A 26 -29.34 -32.98 19.11
C ASP A 26 -30.44 -33.81 18.44
N ASP A 27 -30.91 -33.32 17.30
CA ASP A 27 -31.44 -34.09 16.16
C ASP A 27 -31.37 -33.13 14.95
N ASP A 28 -30.37 -33.37 14.09
CA ASP A 28 -30.44 -33.59 12.63
C ASP A 28 -31.50 -32.79 11.83
N GLU A 29 -31.25 -32.15 10.68
CA GLU A 29 -30.31 -32.33 9.57
C GLU A 29 -30.48 -31.09 8.64
N ASP A 30 -29.66 -30.97 7.59
CA ASP A 30 -29.63 -29.95 6.52
C ASP A 30 -28.69 -28.74 6.72
N ASP A 31 -27.41 -29.03 7.02
CA ASP A 31 -26.31 -28.19 6.53
C ASP A 31 -26.06 -28.52 5.05
N GLU A 32 -26.70 -27.79 4.13
CA GLU A 32 -26.15 -27.65 2.78
C GLU A 32 -24.91 -26.76 2.87
N ASP A 33 -23.76 -27.42 2.77
CA ASP A 33 -22.49 -26.83 2.36
C ASP A 33 -22.70 -26.03 1.05
N VAL A 34 -22.97 -24.73 1.17
CA VAL A 34 -22.86 -23.84 0.02
C VAL A 34 -21.38 -23.54 -0.17
N ASP A 35 -20.82 -24.27 -1.13
CA ASP A 35 -19.52 -24.05 -1.77
C ASP A 35 -19.09 -22.59 -1.68
N ILE A 36 -17.99 -22.37 -0.97
CA ILE A 36 -17.16 -21.18 -1.14
C ILE A 36 -16.55 -21.31 -2.53
N VAL A 37 -17.27 -20.85 -3.55
CA VAL A 37 -16.70 -20.60 -4.86
C VAL A 37 -15.65 -19.52 -4.67
N ASN A 38 -14.42 -19.99 -4.70
CA ASN A 38 -13.22 -19.22 -4.70
C ASN A 38 -13.09 -18.66 -6.13
N ASP A 39 -13.78 -17.56 -6.43
CA ASP A 39 -13.50 -16.75 -7.62
C ASP A 39 -12.18 -16.01 -7.36
N SER A 40 -11.09 -16.75 -7.57
CA SER A 40 -9.87 -16.21 -8.14
C SER A 40 -10.16 -15.68 -9.54
N ASP A 41 -9.35 -14.72 -9.96
CA ASP A 41 -9.31 -14.06 -11.27
C ASP A 41 -10.20 -12.80 -11.29
N ILE A 42 -9.68 -11.60 -11.51
CA ILE A 42 -9.03 -11.16 -12.74
C ILE A 42 -8.11 -9.96 -12.40
N TYR A 43 -6.82 -10.10 -12.71
CA TYR A 43 -5.94 -8.95 -12.92
C TYR A 43 -6.02 -8.62 -14.41
N ASP A 44 -6.70 -7.53 -14.77
CA ASP A 44 -6.51 -6.90 -16.08
C ASP A 44 -5.61 -5.68 -15.89
N GLU A 45 -4.47 -5.74 -16.58
CA GLU A 45 -3.53 -4.65 -16.79
C GLU A 45 -4.15 -3.70 -17.82
N ASP A 46 -4.51 -2.49 -17.40
CA ASP A 46 -4.80 -1.39 -18.33
C ASP A 46 -3.46 -0.84 -18.86
N GLU A 47 -3.06 -1.30 -20.05
CA GLU A 47 -2.08 -0.63 -20.91
C GLU A 47 -2.68 0.67 -21.47
N GLU A 48 -2.11 1.82 -21.10
CA GLU A 48 -2.34 3.10 -21.78
C GLU A 48 -1.75 3.03 -23.21
N ASN A 49 -2.62 2.89 -24.21
CA ASN A 49 -2.32 3.19 -25.61
C ASN A 49 -2.58 4.68 -25.87
N ASP A 50 -1.51 5.45 -26.05
CA ASP A 50 -1.53 6.85 -26.48
C ASP A 50 -1.84 6.93 -27.99
N ASP A 51 -3.00 7.48 -28.32
CA ASP A 51 -3.42 7.81 -29.68
C ASP A 51 -2.56 8.93 -30.28
N LYS A 52 -1.90 8.61 -31.40
CA LYS A 52 -1.24 9.58 -32.28
C LYS A 52 -2.24 10.12 -33.29
N GLU A 53 -2.82 11.29 -33.03
CA GLU A 53 -3.43 12.10 -34.08
C GLU A 53 -2.35 12.84 -34.90
N LYS A 54 -2.28 12.52 -36.19
CA LYS A 54 -1.54 13.26 -37.22
C LYS A 54 -2.40 14.45 -37.69
N GLY A 55 -1.96 15.66 -37.40
CA GLY A 55 -2.37 16.87 -38.12
C GLY A 55 -1.20 17.41 -38.93
N SER A 56 -1.35 17.39 -40.26
CA SER A 56 -0.41 17.91 -41.25
C SER A 56 -0.60 19.42 -41.49
N ASP A 57 0.53 20.13 -41.46
CA ASP A 57 0.96 21.31 -42.22
C ASP A 57 -0.07 22.22 -42.93
N GLU A 58 0.01 23.53 -42.66
CA GLU A 58 0.38 24.50 -43.71
C GLU A 58 0.86 25.86 -43.16
N ASP A 59 1.80 26.43 -43.91
CA ASP A 59 2.72 27.54 -43.64
C ASP A 59 2.09 28.92 -43.41
N THR A 60 2.81 29.83 -42.72
CA THR A 60 3.31 31.07 -43.35
C THR A 60 4.42 31.71 -42.49
N THR A 61 5.49 32.06 -43.18
CA THR A 61 6.79 32.62 -42.80
C THR A 61 6.75 34.04 -42.22
N THR A 62 7.65 34.34 -41.28
CA THR A 62 8.36 35.64 -41.24
C THR A 62 9.73 35.50 -40.56
N ILE A 63 10.71 36.08 -41.22
CA ILE A 63 12.16 35.92 -41.07
C ILE A 63 12.68 36.85 -39.96
N THR A 64 13.64 36.39 -39.14
CA THR A 64 14.95 37.06 -38.90
C THR A 64 15.79 36.33 -37.83
N GLY A 65 17.11 36.24 -38.08
CA GLY A 65 18.10 36.17 -37.00
C GLY A 65 18.79 34.82 -36.75
N VAL A 66 19.70 34.42 -37.64
CA VAL A 66 20.63 33.30 -37.43
C VAL A 66 21.62 33.61 -36.30
N SER A 67 21.60 32.82 -35.23
CA SER A 67 22.75 32.63 -34.32
C SER A 67 22.99 31.13 -34.12
N ARG A 68 24.01 30.61 -34.81
CA ARG A 68 24.49 29.23 -34.69
C ARG A 68 25.11 29.01 -33.31
N ARG A 69 24.37 28.44 -32.36
CA ARG A 69 24.95 27.72 -31.22
C ARG A 69 24.84 26.21 -31.45
N ARG A 70 25.98 25.55 -31.64
CA ARG A 70 26.13 24.09 -31.67
C ARG A 70 25.59 23.51 -30.37
N HIS A 71 24.38 22.96 -30.37
CA HIS A 71 23.90 22.14 -29.28
C HIS A 71 24.49 20.73 -29.44
N ARG A 72 25.51 20.46 -28.62
CA ARG A 72 26.00 19.11 -28.34
C ARG A 72 24.83 18.33 -27.72
N LYS A 73 24.23 17.39 -28.46
CA LYS A 73 23.16 16.50 -27.96
C LYS A 73 23.72 15.68 -26.79
N SER A 74 23.47 16.14 -25.57
CA SER A 74 23.62 15.33 -24.37
C SER A 74 22.32 14.55 -24.20
N TRP A 75 22.39 13.22 -24.29
CA TRP A 75 21.31 12.35 -23.87
C TRP A 75 20.88 12.72 -22.44
N SER A 76 19.62 13.10 -22.28
CA SER A 76 19.00 13.41 -20.99
C SER A 76 17.54 12.97 -21.05
N PHE A 77 17.34 11.66 -21.10
CA PHE A 77 16.01 11.02 -21.08
C PHE A 77 15.67 10.42 -19.70
N ILE A 78 16.28 10.93 -18.63
CA ILE A 78 16.03 10.47 -17.26
C ILE A 78 15.63 11.70 -16.44
N ASN A 79 14.36 11.74 -16.02
CA ASN A 79 13.91 12.68 -15.00
C ASN A 79 14.82 12.50 -13.76
N PRO A 80 15.60 13.52 -13.36
CA PRO A 80 16.72 13.33 -12.43
C PRO A 80 16.30 12.91 -11.02
N LYS A 81 15.04 13.14 -10.63
CA LYS A 81 14.54 12.84 -9.28
C LYS A 81 14.21 11.35 -9.07
N TRP A 82 13.56 10.69 -10.04
CA TRP A 82 13.21 9.26 -9.88
C TRP A 82 14.45 8.38 -9.88
N ALA A 83 15.43 8.71 -10.73
CA ALA A 83 16.69 7.98 -10.78
C ALA A 83 17.51 8.16 -9.49
N GLU A 84 17.40 9.30 -8.83
CA GLU A 84 18.06 9.56 -7.54
C GLU A 84 17.41 8.76 -6.40
N GLU A 85 16.08 8.70 -6.35
CA GLU A 85 15.34 7.91 -5.35
C GLU A 85 15.65 6.41 -5.46
N GLU A 86 15.63 5.87 -6.67
CA GLU A 86 15.91 4.45 -6.90
C GLU A 86 17.39 4.11 -6.66
N TRP A 87 18.30 5.03 -7.00
CA TRP A 87 19.72 4.86 -6.68
C TRP A 87 19.99 4.82 -5.17
N ASN A 88 19.33 5.69 -4.38
CA ASN A 88 19.48 5.70 -2.93
C ASN A 88 19.02 4.38 -2.28
N ARG A 89 17.96 3.76 -2.83
CA ARG A 89 17.46 2.44 -2.43
C ARG A 89 18.46 1.33 -2.72
N VAL A 90 19.02 1.30 -3.93
CA VAL A 90 20.08 0.33 -4.31
C VAL A 90 21.31 0.53 -3.43
N PHE A 91 21.70 1.77 -3.17
CA PHE A 91 22.86 2.08 -2.35
C PHE A 91 22.71 1.61 -0.89
N LEU A 92 21.50 1.62 -0.32
CA LEU A 92 21.24 1.03 0.99
C LEU A 92 21.52 -0.48 1.01
N LEU A 93 21.09 -1.21 -0.01
CA LEU A 93 21.36 -2.65 -0.13
C LEU A 93 22.86 -2.92 -0.29
N VAL A 94 23.58 -2.08 -1.05
CA VAL A 94 25.05 -2.14 -1.15
C VAL A 94 25.71 -1.92 0.21
N CYS A 95 25.24 -0.95 1.02
CA CYS A 95 25.74 -0.74 2.38
C CYS A 95 25.53 -1.97 3.25
N SER A 96 24.35 -2.61 3.18
CA SER A 96 24.06 -3.86 3.90
C SER A 96 24.95 -5.01 3.44
N ALA A 97 25.20 -5.15 2.13
CA ALA A 97 26.12 -6.15 1.60
C ALA A 97 27.56 -5.92 2.09
N GLY A 98 28.02 -4.66 2.14
CA GLY A 98 29.32 -4.30 2.72
C GLY A 98 29.47 -4.71 4.18
N LEU A 99 28.42 -4.48 4.99
CA LEU A 99 28.39 -4.94 6.39
C LEU A 99 28.40 -6.47 6.51
N PHE A 100 27.85 -7.20 5.54
CA PHE A 100 27.90 -8.66 5.52
C PHE A 100 29.28 -9.21 5.09
N VAL A 101 30.00 -8.50 4.22
CA VAL A 101 31.33 -8.94 3.73
C VAL A 101 32.43 -8.77 4.77
N ASP A 102 32.39 -7.70 5.57
CA ASP A 102 33.46 -7.38 6.53
C ASP A 102 33.76 -8.52 7.55
N PRO A 103 32.77 -9.17 8.19
CA PRO A 103 33.04 -10.27 9.12
C PRO A 103 33.69 -11.50 8.46
N LEU A 104 33.53 -11.68 7.14
CA LEU A 104 34.14 -12.81 6.42
C LEU A 104 35.68 -12.81 6.52
N PHE A 105 36.30 -11.66 6.72
CA PHE A 105 37.76 -11.58 6.90
C PHE A 105 38.27 -12.43 8.07
N PHE A 106 37.47 -12.65 9.11
CA PHE A 106 37.89 -13.48 10.24
C PHE A 106 38.02 -14.96 9.89
N TYR A 107 37.20 -15.49 8.96
CA TYR A 107 37.29 -16.90 8.56
C TYR A 107 38.49 -17.22 7.66
N VAL A 108 39.28 -16.20 7.30
CA VAL A 108 40.56 -16.39 6.59
C VAL A 108 41.61 -17.04 7.50
N LEU A 109 41.56 -16.79 8.81
CA LEU A 109 42.47 -17.42 9.77
C LEU A 109 41.98 -18.83 10.09
N SER A 110 42.91 -19.79 10.08
CA SER A 110 42.61 -21.19 10.40
C SER A 110 43.82 -21.84 11.04
N ILE A 111 43.57 -22.88 11.86
CA ILE A 111 44.64 -23.67 12.47
C ILE A 111 44.71 -25.02 11.74
N SER A 112 45.91 -25.39 11.32
CA SER A 112 46.13 -26.70 10.68
C SER A 112 46.13 -27.79 11.73
N ASP A 113 45.21 -28.75 11.64
CA ASP A 113 45.18 -29.92 12.55
C ASP A 113 46.45 -30.78 12.46
N THR A 114 46.92 -31.03 11.22
CA THR A 114 48.11 -31.84 10.98
C THR A 114 49.40 -31.17 11.45
N ARG A 115 49.52 -29.85 11.31
CA ARG A 115 50.75 -29.10 11.59
C ARG A 115 50.74 -28.32 12.91
N MET A 116 49.59 -28.25 13.60
CA MET A 116 49.37 -27.46 14.82
C MET A 116 49.93 -26.03 14.71
N CYS A 117 49.67 -25.38 13.57
CA CYS A 117 50.13 -24.03 13.29
C CYS A 117 49.03 -23.16 12.68
N LEU A 118 49.08 -21.87 12.99
CA LEU A 118 48.18 -20.85 12.48
C LEU A 118 48.60 -20.40 11.08
N PHE A 119 47.63 -20.26 10.18
CA PHE A 119 47.83 -19.77 8.81
C PHE A 119 46.62 -18.95 8.31
N VAL A 120 46.84 -18.26 7.19
CA VAL A 120 45.85 -17.50 6.41
C VAL A 120 45.50 -18.31 5.17
N ASP A 121 44.24 -18.69 4.96
CA ASP A 121 43.77 -19.33 3.71
C ASP A 121 43.82 -18.30 2.57
N GLY A 122 44.83 -18.42 1.70
CA GLY A 122 45.09 -17.45 0.66
C GLY A 122 43.98 -17.37 -0.40
N TRP A 123 43.31 -18.48 -0.71
CA TRP A 123 42.20 -18.49 -1.66
C TRP A 123 40.98 -17.80 -1.08
N PHE A 124 40.67 -18.06 0.19
CA PHE A 124 39.55 -17.38 0.85
C PHE A 124 39.85 -15.89 1.07
N ALA A 125 41.08 -15.52 1.41
CA ALA A 125 41.54 -14.13 1.49
C ALA A 125 41.32 -13.37 0.17
N ILE A 126 41.64 -13.99 -0.98
CA ILE A 126 41.39 -13.40 -2.31
C ILE A 126 39.90 -13.18 -2.51
N THR A 127 39.06 -14.18 -2.27
CA THR A 127 37.60 -14.07 -2.47
C THR A 127 37.00 -12.93 -1.66
N VAL A 128 37.31 -12.86 -0.36
CA VAL A 128 36.77 -11.80 0.52
C VAL A 128 37.31 -10.42 0.11
N THR A 129 38.58 -10.34 -0.30
CA THR A 129 39.18 -9.10 -0.82
C THR A 129 38.45 -8.62 -2.08
N VAL A 130 38.14 -9.51 -3.02
CA VAL A 130 37.40 -9.18 -4.26
C VAL A 130 35.99 -8.68 -3.93
N LEU A 131 35.24 -9.40 -3.09
CA LEU A 131 33.90 -8.98 -2.66
C LEU A 131 33.93 -7.61 -2.00
N ARG A 132 34.93 -7.36 -1.16
CA ARG A 132 35.10 -6.06 -0.50
C ARG A 132 35.40 -4.94 -1.51
N CYS A 133 36.30 -5.16 -2.46
CA CYS A 133 36.61 -4.21 -3.53
C CYS A 133 35.39 -3.88 -4.41
N MET A 134 34.51 -4.86 -4.67
CA MET A 134 33.26 -4.62 -5.37
C MET A 134 32.37 -3.64 -4.60
N THR A 135 32.16 -3.85 -3.29
CA THR A 135 31.37 -2.94 -2.46
C THR A 135 31.99 -1.53 -2.39
N ASP A 136 33.31 -1.43 -2.24
CA ASP A 136 34.02 -0.15 -2.21
C ASP A 136 33.88 0.63 -3.52
N THR A 137 33.85 -0.06 -4.66
CA THR A 137 33.63 0.56 -5.98
C THR A 137 32.26 1.23 -6.06
N PHE A 138 31.21 0.58 -5.55
CA PHE A 138 29.87 1.19 -5.50
C PHE A 138 29.81 2.38 -4.52
N HIS A 139 30.55 2.34 -3.41
CA HIS A 139 30.68 3.50 -2.51
C HIS A 139 31.36 4.68 -3.19
N ILE A 140 32.45 4.44 -3.92
CA ILE A 140 33.15 5.48 -4.71
C ILE A 140 32.22 6.06 -5.79
N TRP A 141 31.47 5.20 -6.47
CA TRP A 141 30.50 5.63 -7.48
C TRP A 141 29.41 6.52 -6.86
N ASN A 142 28.88 6.15 -5.69
CA ASN A 142 27.90 6.96 -4.97
C ASN A 142 28.48 8.33 -4.57
N MET A 143 29.70 8.34 -4.02
CA MET A 143 30.40 9.58 -3.67
C MET A 143 30.61 10.48 -4.89
N TRP A 144 30.97 9.89 -6.03
CA TRP A 144 31.12 10.61 -7.30
C TRP A 144 29.81 11.22 -7.80
N LEU A 145 28.70 10.48 -7.72
CA LEU A 145 27.37 10.98 -8.05
C LEU A 145 26.97 12.16 -7.15
N GLN A 146 27.16 12.04 -5.83
CA GLN A 146 26.88 13.13 -4.88
C GLN A 146 27.68 14.40 -5.21
N LEU A 147 28.97 14.28 -5.53
CA LEU A 147 29.81 15.41 -5.93
C LEU A 147 29.33 16.06 -7.25
N LYS A 148 28.91 15.25 -8.22
CA LYS A 148 28.37 15.74 -9.50
C LYS A 148 27.07 16.52 -9.29
N MET A 149 26.19 16.04 -8.40
CA MET A 149 24.94 16.72 -8.05
C MET A 149 25.20 18.04 -7.31
N ALA A 150 26.13 18.06 -6.35
CA ALA A 150 26.52 19.28 -5.65
C ALA A 150 27.07 20.36 -6.59
N LYS A 151 27.88 19.97 -7.59
CA LYS A 151 28.38 20.90 -8.63
C LYS A 151 27.26 21.46 -9.50
N LYS A 152 26.27 20.64 -9.89
CA LYS A 152 25.12 21.09 -10.68
C LYS A 152 24.28 22.12 -9.93
N LEU A 153 24.09 21.93 -8.62
CA LEU A 153 23.37 22.88 -7.76
C LEU A 153 24.13 24.21 -7.59
N SER A 154 25.47 24.15 -7.43
CA SER A 154 26.33 25.35 -7.35
C SER A 154 26.28 26.18 -8.63
N PHE A 155 26.35 25.52 -9.79
CA PHE A 155 26.31 26.20 -11.09
C PHE A 155 24.94 26.83 -11.39
N SER A 156 23.85 26.20 -10.95
CA SER A 156 22.50 26.78 -11.09
C SER A 156 22.31 28.03 -10.23
N ASN A 157 22.96 28.10 -9.06
CA ASN A 157 22.90 29.27 -8.19
C ASN A 157 23.75 30.45 -8.73
N GLU A 158 24.85 30.19 -9.44
CA GLU A 158 25.66 31.24 -10.07
C GLU A 158 25.01 31.77 -11.37
N VAL A 159 24.34 30.92 -12.14
CA VAL A 159 23.63 31.35 -13.37
C VAL A 159 22.26 31.98 -13.08
N GLY A 160 21.64 31.67 -11.94
CA GLY A 160 20.37 32.29 -11.50
C GLY A 160 20.53 33.69 -10.89
N GLN A 161 21.76 34.21 -10.78
CA GLN A 161 22.04 35.51 -10.19
C GLN A 161 22.06 36.64 -11.25
N SER A 162 21.05 36.68 -12.12
CA SER A 162 20.82 37.82 -13.02
C SER A 162 19.36 38.04 -13.38
N SER A 163 18.44 38.04 -12.41
CA SER A 163 17.20 38.85 -12.46
C SER A 163 16.27 38.57 -11.28
N SER A 164 16.04 39.62 -10.48
CA SER A 164 14.81 39.96 -9.72
C SER A 164 14.17 38.93 -8.78
N GLU A 165 14.36 39.13 -7.46
CA GLU A 165 13.32 39.49 -6.46
C GLU A 165 13.74 39.10 -5.04
N ARG A 166 13.93 40.12 -4.19
CA ARG A 166 14.08 39.97 -2.73
C ARG A 166 12.69 39.98 -2.11
N ILE A 167 12.09 38.81 -1.89
CA ILE A 167 10.93 38.67 -1.01
C ILE A 167 11.18 37.53 -0.02
N SER A 168 11.10 37.85 1.28
CA SER A 168 10.82 36.93 2.39
C SER A 168 11.76 35.73 2.59
N ARG A 169 12.93 35.97 3.21
CA ARG A 169 13.69 34.92 3.93
C ARG A 169 13.02 34.62 5.27
N ASN A 170 11.95 33.83 5.25
CA ASN A 170 11.50 33.11 6.44
C ASN A 170 10.68 31.84 6.14
N SER A 171 11.03 31.13 5.08
CA SER A 171 10.66 29.73 4.93
C SER A 171 11.93 28.89 4.93
N LYS A 172 12.05 28.00 5.91
CA LYS A 172 13.10 26.98 5.97
C LYS A 172 12.83 25.95 4.86
N SER A 173 13.09 26.31 3.60
CA SER A 173 13.16 25.36 2.50
C SER A 173 14.44 24.55 2.66
N THR A 174 14.33 23.48 3.45
CA THR A 174 15.41 22.52 3.72
C THR A 174 15.50 21.54 2.55
N HIS A 175 15.65 22.03 1.32
CA HIS A 175 15.75 21.22 0.11
C HIS A 175 16.88 21.78 -0.77
N GLY A 176 18.01 21.06 -0.82
CA GLY A 176 19.20 21.43 -1.58
C GLY A 176 20.47 21.15 -0.77
N GLY A 177 20.99 19.92 -0.91
CA GLY A 177 22.11 19.39 -0.15
C GLY A 177 23.39 20.21 -0.29
N VAL A 178 23.72 20.98 0.75
CA VAL A 178 25.11 21.23 1.11
C VAL A 178 25.58 19.99 1.86
N ILE A 179 26.36 19.14 1.20
CA ILE A 179 27.12 18.09 1.89
C ILE A 179 27.90 18.80 3.00
N LYS A 180 27.49 18.63 4.27
CA LYS A 180 28.28 19.16 5.38
C LYS A 180 29.67 18.58 5.22
N ARG A 181 30.69 19.42 5.13
CA ARG A 181 32.09 19.04 4.86
C ARG A 181 32.57 17.86 5.72
N GLY A 182 32.05 17.70 6.93
CA GLY A 182 32.32 16.55 7.80
C GLY A 182 31.72 15.20 7.35
N PHE A 183 30.58 15.18 6.66
CA PHE A 183 29.97 13.93 6.14
C PHE A 183 30.81 13.34 5.01
N PHE A 184 31.44 14.18 4.17
CA PHE A 184 32.32 13.74 3.09
C PHE A 184 33.59 13.04 3.60
N PHE A 185 34.25 13.60 4.63
CA PHE A 185 35.41 12.95 5.23
C PHE A 185 35.06 11.63 5.93
N PHE A 186 33.86 11.56 6.50
CA PHE A 186 33.34 10.34 7.10
C PHE A 186 33.06 9.24 6.06
N GLU A 187 32.46 9.60 4.91
CA GLU A 187 32.29 8.67 3.78
C GLU A 187 33.65 8.17 3.26
N LEU A 188 34.64 9.05 3.13
CA LEU A 188 35.99 8.68 2.69
C LEU A 188 36.65 7.69 3.67
N PHE A 189 36.50 7.91 4.97
CA PHE A 189 37.04 7.03 6.01
C PHE A 189 36.43 5.62 5.94
N VAL A 190 35.11 5.53 5.72
CA VAL A 190 34.37 4.26 5.62
C VAL A 190 34.85 3.38 4.45
N ILE A 191 35.34 4.01 3.37
CA ILE A 191 35.81 3.33 2.15
C ILE A 191 37.25 2.79 2.28
N LEU A 192 38.01 3.20 3.31
CA LEU A 192 39.42 2.80 3.43
C LEU A 192 39.58 1.27 3.49
N PRO A 193 40.52 0.69 2.73
CA PRO A 193 40.73 -0.76 2.69
C PRO A 193 41.65 -1.27 3.83
N LEU A 194 41.40 -0.89 5.08
CA LEU A 194 42.26 -1.31 6.21
C LEU A 194 42.27 -2.83 6.45
N PRO A 195 41.15 -3.58 6.36
CA PRO A 195 41.13 -5.03 6.54
C PRO A 195 41.98 -5.73 5.49
N GLN A 196 41.96 -5.25 4.24
CA GLN A 196 42.80 -5.75 3.16
C GLN A 196 44.29 -5.56 3.49
N ILE A 197 44.70 -4.35 3.92
CA ILE A 197 46.09 -4.07 4.30
C ILE A 197 46.52 -4.96 5.48
N VAL A 198 45.65 -5.14 6.47
CA VAL A 198 45.94 -5.98 7.63
C VAL A 198 46.11 -7.45 7.26
N VAL A 199 45.23 -8.01 6.43
CA VAL A 199 45.28 -9.42 6.00
C VAL A 199 46.49 -9.72 5.10
N TRP A 200 46.84 -8.81 4.19
CA TRP A 200 47.90 -9.06 3.20
C TRP A 200 49.31 -8.63 3.66
N VAL A 201 49.42 -7.69 4.61
CA VAL A 201 50.72 -7.12 5.03
C VAL A 201 50.98 -7.35 6.51
N VAL A 202 50.07 -6.92 7.38
CA VAL A 202 50.32 -6.89 8.83
C VAL A 202 50.30 -8.29 9.43
N ILE A 203 49.25 -9.08 9.16
CA ILE A 203 49.08 -10.42 9.71
C ILE A 203 50.23 -11.35 9.28
N PRO A 204 50.62 -11.45 7.99
CA PRO A 204 51.77 -12.25 7.57
C PRO A 204 53.06 -11.87 8.29
N SER A 205 53.34 -10.56 8.42
CA SER A 205 54.52 -10.05 9.15
C SER A 205 54.52 -10.43 10.64
N LEU A 206 53.35 -10.41 11.29
CA LEU A 206 53.21 -10.83 12.69
C LEU A 206 53.32 -12.35 12.87
N LEU A 207 52.81 -13.14 11.92
CA LEU A 207 52.94 -14.59 11.91
C LEU A 207 54.40 -15.02 11.69
N GLU A 208 55.17 -14.33 10.83
CA GLU A 208 56.61 -14.59 10.68
C GLU A 208 57.41 -14.36 11.96
N LYS A 209 56.97 -13.38 12.77
CA LYS A 209 57.53 -13.11 14.10
C LYS A 209 57.06 -14.11 15.18
N GLY A 210 56.04 -14.92 14.90
CA GLY A 210 55.47 -15.90 15.84
C GLY A 210 54.52 -15.28 16.88
N SER A 211 54.00 -14.07 16.65
CA SER A 211 53.15 -13.34 17.61
C SER A 211 51.65 -13.61 17.41
N VAL A 212 51.24 -14.87 17.60
CA VAL A 212 49.88 -15.36 17.27
C VAL A 212 48.75 -14.66 18.05
N THR A 213 48.98 -14.27 19.32
CA THR A 213 47.98 -13.55 20.12
C THR A 213 47.80 -12.11 19.66
N LEU A 214 48.88 -11.45 19.26
CA LEU A 214 48.85 -10.07 18.76
C LEU A 214 48.11 -9.99 17.41
N VAL A 215 48.22 -11.03 16.57
CA VAL A 215 47.44 -11.15 15.33
C VAL A 215 45.95 -11.01 15.60
N MET A 216 45.41 -11.76 16.58
CA MET A 216 43.99 -11.73 16.92
C MET A 216 43.55 -10.35 17.42
N THR A 217 44.34 -9.73 18.31
CA THR A 217 44.04 -8.40 18.84
C THR A 217 44.07 -7.33 17.75
N VAL A 218 45.08 -7.32 16.89
CA VAL A 218 45.19 -6.36 15.77
C VAL A 218 44.01 -6.53 14.81
N PHE A 219 43.60 -7.78 14.53
CA PHE A 219 42.50 -8.05 13.63
C PHE A 219 41.16 -7.59 14.20
N LEU A 220 40.89 -7.89 15.47
CA LEU A 220 39.66 -7.49 16.16
C LEU A 220 39.57 -5.95 16.28
N VAL A 221 40.65 -5.28 16.68
CA VAL A 221 40.68 -3.80 16.80
C VAL A 221 40.47 -3.15 15.44
N THR A 222 41.11 -3.66 14.38
CA THR A 222 40.94 -3.14 13.02
C THR A 222 39.50 -3.31 12.54
N PHE A 223 38.90 -4.49 12.80
CA PHE A 223 37.50 -4.75 12.48
C PHE A 223 36.58 -3.77 13.21
N LEU A 224 36.67 -3.63 14.53
CA LEU A 224 35.82 -2.71 15.29
C LEU A 224 35.97 -1.25 14.83
N PHE A 225 37.21 -0.82 14.58
CA PHE A 225 37.52 0.54 14.15
C PHE A 225 36.90 0.91 12.80
N GLN A 226 36.70 -0.06 11.90
CA GLN A 226 36.03 0.15 10.63
C GLN A 226 34.54 -0.16 10.63
N TYR A 227 34.16 -1.24 11.30
CA TYR A 227 32.82 -1.80 11.24
C TYR A 227 31.80 -0.91 11.96
N ILE A 228 32.16 -0.33 13.11
CA ILE A 228 31.27 0.58 13.86
C ILE A 228 30.94 1.83 13.03
N PRO A 229 31.92 2.55 12.44
CA PRO A 229 31.64 3.65 11.50
C PRO A 229 30.79 3.24 10.30
N LYS A 230 30.99 2.06 9.71
CA LYS A 230 30.15 1.55 8.62
C LYS A 230 28.69 1.34 9.04
N ILE A 231 28.45 0.78 10.24
CA ILE A 231 27.09 0.64 10.79
C ILE A 231 26.46 2.02 10.94
N TYR A 232 27.18 2.96 11.56
CA TYR A 232 26.68 4.32 11.74
C TYR A 232 26.34 4.98 10.40
N HIS A 233 27.22 4.84 9.40
CA HIS A 233 26.98 5.32 8.05
C HIS A 233 25.70 4.74 7.45
N SER A 234 25.53 3.41 7.48
CA SER A 234 24.34 2.74 6.96
C SER A 234 23.04 3.23 7.63
N VAL A 235 23.05 3.37 8.96
CA VAL A 235 21.91 3.92 9.71
C VAL A 235 21.62 5.38 9.32
N CYS A 236 22.65 6.21 9.13
CA CYS A 236 22.49 7.58 8.68
C CYS A 236 21.89 7.68 7.27
N VAL A 237 22.34 6.84 6.34
CA VAL A 237 21.77 6.78 4.98
C VAL A 237 20.32 6.32 5.05
N MET A 238 20.00 5.30 5.85
CA MET A 238 18.64 4.80 6.02
C MET A 238 17.71 5.89 6.56
N ARG A 239 18.12 6.61 7.62
CA ARG A 239 17.34 7.73 8.18
C ARG A 239 17.16 8.87 7.18
N ARG A 240 18.17 9.15 6.34
CA ARG A 240 18.06 10.16 5.28
C ARG A 240 16.97 9.78 4.27
N VAL A 241 16.96 8.53 3.81
CA VAL A 241 15.95 8.03 2.86
C VAL A 241 14.55 8.02 3.50
N GLN A 242 14.43 7.62 4.77
CA GLN A 242 13.16 7.67 5.52
C GLN A 242 12.60 9.09 5.62
N ASN A 243 13.43 10.07 5.97
CA ASN A 243 12.98 11.45 6.15
C ASN A 243 12.54 12.12 4.85
N LEU A 244 13.07 11.70 3.70
CA LEU A 244 12.70 12.25 2.39
C LEU A 244 11.40 11.63 1.86
N ASN A 245 11.23 10.32 2.00
CA ASN A 245 10.18 9.58 1.29
C ASN A 245 9.04 9.10 2.21
N GLY A 246 9.15 9.30 3.53
CA GLY A 246 8.24 8.76 4.56
C GLY A 246 8.38 7.23 4.73
N TYR A 247 8.42 6.49 3.64
CA TYR A 247 8.72 5.06 3.55
C TYR A 247 10.00 4.83 2.73
N VAL A 248 10.86 3.90 3.16
CA VAL A 248 12.18 3.68 2.52
C VAL A 248 12.05 3.23 1.05
N PHE A 249 11.07 2.37 0.78
CA PHE A 249 10.85 1.74 -0.53
C PHE A 249 9.35 1.78 -0.92
N GLY A 250 8.61 2.78 -0.44
CA GLY A 250 7.20 3.00 -0.81
C GLY A 250 6.17 2.04 -0.21
N THR A 251 6.57 0.88 0.31
CA THR A 251 5.64 -0.07 0.97
C THR A 251 5.95 -0.28 2.44
N ALA A 252 4.91 -0.55 3.24
CA ALA A 252 5.02 -0.75 4.68
C ALA A 252 5.81 -2.03 5.07
N TRP A 253 5.93 -2.99 4.16
CA TRP A 253 6.61 -4.27 4.44
C TRP A 253 8.13 -4.14 4.54
N TRP A 254 8.73 -3.16 3.86
CA TRP A 254 10.19 -2.96 3.88
C TRP A 254 10.76 -2.68 5.27
N GLY A 255 9.97 -2.16 6.20
CA GLY A 255 10.39 -2.03 7.60
C GLY A 255 10.72 -3.38 8.23
N PHE A 256 9.93 -4.43 7.97
CA PHE A 256 10.21 -5.78 8.43
C PHE A 256 11.48 -6.34 7.78
N THR A 257 11.60 -6.23 6.46
CA THR A 257 12.74 -6.76 5.70
C THR A 257 14.07 -6.14 6.14
N LEU A 258 14.11 -4.81 6.33
CA LEU A 258 15.32 -4.11 6.77
C LEU A 258 15.75 -4.51 8.19
N ASN A 259 14.80 -4.73 9.10
CA ASN A 259 15.10 -5.25 10.43
C ASN A 259 15.62 -6.69 10.38
N MET A 260 15.07 -7.54 9.50
CA MET A 260 15.61 -8.89 9.28
C MET A 260 17.04 -8.85 8.74
N ILE A 261 17.32 -8.00 7.75
CA ILE A 261 18.68 -7.81 7.22
C ILE A 261 19.63 -7.37 8.35
N ALA A 262 19.23 -6.39 9.17
CA ALA A 262 20.04 -5.94 10.30
C ALA A 262 20.29 -7.07 11.31
N TYR A 263 19.29 -7.92 11.55
CA TYR A 263 19.38 -9.10 12.41
C TYR A 263 20.42 -10.11 11.90
N PHE A 264 20.35 -10.48 10.62
CA PHE A 264 21.30 -11.39 9.99
C PHE A 264 22.73 -10.83 9.98
N VAL A 265 22.89 -9.54 9.69
CA VAL A 265 24.20 -8.86 9.73
C VAL A 265 24.79 -8.87 11.14
N ALA A 266 23.99 -8.59 12.17
CA ALA A 266 24.43 -8.62 13.56
C ALA A 266 24.80 -10.04 14.02
N SER A 267 24.00 -11.04 13.63
CA SER A 267 24.26 -12.46 13.87
C SER A 267 25.58 -12.88 13.23
N HIS A 268 25.80 -12.51 11.97
CA HIS A 268 27.04 -12.83 11.26
C HIS A 268 28.27 -12.20 11.92
N ALA A 269 28.21 -10.90 12.27
CA ALA A 269 29.31 -10.22 12.93
C ALA A 269 29.63 -10.83 14.30
N THR A 270 28.60 -11.14 15.08
CA THR A 270 28.73 -11.78 16.40
C THR A 270 29.34 -13.18 16.28
N GLY A 271 28.87 -13.98 15.32
CA GLY A 271 29.42 -15.29 14.99
C GLY A 271 30.89 -15.23 14.56
N ALA A 272 31.23 -14.27 13.71
CA ALA A 272 32.61 -14.08 13.26
C ALA A 272 33.55 -13.70 14.42
N CYS A 273 33.11 -12.80 15.30
CA CYS A 273 33.86 -12.45 16.52
C CYS A 273 34.04 -13.69 17.41
N TRP A 274 33.00 -14.50 17.58
CA TRP A 274 33.07 -15.76 18.31
C TRP A 274 34.07 -16.75 17.71
N TYR A 275 34.10 -16.89 16.38
CA TYR A 275 35.07 -17.71 15.66
C TYR A 275 36.51 -17.25 15.91
N LEU A 276 36.78 -15.95 15.78
CA LEU A 276 38.12 -15.37 15.99
C LEU A 276 38.58 -15.54 17.44
N LEU A 277 37.70 -15.30 18.41
CA LEU A 277 38.01 -15.48 19.83
C LEU A 277 38.22 -16.96 20.19
N GLY A 278 37.53 -17.88 19.52
CA GLY A 278 37.79 -19.32 19.61
C GLY A 278 39.19 -19.70 19.12
N ILE A 279 39.62 -19.16 17.98
CA ILE A 279 41.00 -19.32 17.49
C ILE A 279 41.99 -18.71 18.49
N GLN A 280 41.69 -17.54 19.07
CA GLN A 280 42.54 -16.92 20.08
C GLN A 280 42.71 -17.83 21.31
N ARG A 281 41.64 -18.50 21.76
CA ARG A 281 41.70 -19.47 22.85
C ARG A 281 42.54 -20.69 22.52
N ALA A 282 42.35 -21.26 21.34
CA ALA A 282 43.17 -22.38 20.88
C ALA A 282 44.66 -22.00 20.73
N ALA A 283 44.95 -20.79 20.26
CA ALA A 283 46.31 -20.28 20.16
C ALA A 283 46.97 -20.08 21.53
N ILE A 284 46.21 -19.67 22.56
CA ILE A 284 46.70 -19.59 23.95
C ILE A 284 47.02 -21.00 24.47
N CYS A 285 46.14 -21.98 24.27
CA CYS A 285 46.41 -23.38 24.65
C CYS A 285 47.69 -23.92 23.97
N LEU A 286 47.82 -23.73 22.64
CA LEU A 286 48.99 -24.17 21.90
C LEU A 286 50.27 -23.47 22.39
N LYS A 287 50.18 -22.19 22.78
CA LYS A 287 51.31 -21.45 23.37
C LYS A 287 51.74 -22.01 24.72
N GLU A 288 50.79 -22.35 25.59
CA GLU A 288 51.06 -22.98 26.89
C GLU A 288 51.73 -24.36 26.73
N GLN A 289 51.24 -25.18 25.79
CA GLN A 289 51.82 -26.49 25.51
C GLN A 289 53.18 -26.41 24.80
N CYS A 290 53.36 -25.41 23.93
CA CYS A 290 54.65 -25.13 23.31
C CYS A 290 55.71 -24.74 24.34
N ALA A 291 55.35 -23.97 25.38
CA ALA A 291 56.27 -23.62 26.45
C ALA A 291 56.78 -24.84 27.26
N LYS A 292 56.00 -25.93 27.28
CA LYS A 292 56.37 -27.20 27.94
C LYS A 292 57.17 -28.13 27.01
N ALA A 293 57.07 -27.98 25.69
CA ALA A 293 57.67 -28.88 24.72
C ALA A 293 59.13 -28.50 24.38
N ALA A 294 60.05 -29.45 24.46
CA ALA A 294 61.45 -29.25 24.11
C ALA A 294 61.62 -28.87 22.62
N GLY A 295 62.31 -27.75 22.36
CA GLY A 295 62.58 -27.28 20.99
C GLY A 295 61.41 -26.57 20.30
N CYS A 296 60.33 -26.25 21.02
CA CYS A 296 59.24 -25.42 20.50
C CYS A 296 59.54 -23.92 20.71
N GLY A 297 59.49 -23.13 19.63
CA GLY A 297 59.59 -21.68 19.69
C GLY A 297 58.29 -21.01 19.25
N LEU A 298 58.11 -19.74 19.58
CA LEU A 298 56.90 -18.99 19.17
C LEU A 298 56.67 -18.99 17.64
N ARG A 299 57.73 -19.07 16.84
CA ARG A 299 57.66 -19.21 15.38
C ARG A 299 57.12 -20.57 14.90
N THR A 300 57.16 -21.59 15.75
CA THR A 300 56.64 -22.94 15.45
C THR A 300 55.11 -22.96 15.47
N LEU A 301 54.48 -22.07 16.26
CA LEU A 301 53.02 -21.88 16.33
C LEU A 301 52.44 -21.25 15.05
N SER A 302 53.28 -20.65 14.20
CA SER A 302 52.91 -20.09 12.90
C SER A 302 53.46 -20.96 11.76
N CYS A 303 52.64 -21.19 10.74
CA CYS A 303 53.06 -22.04 9.62
C CYS A 303 54.23 -21.39 8.85
N LYS A 304 55.08 -22.21 8.22
CA LYS A 304 56.28 -21.75 7.49
C LYS A 304 55.95 -20.71 6.42
N GLN A 305 54.85 -20.93 5.72
CA GLN A 305 54.23 -19.95 4.85
C GLN A 305 53.01 -19.41 5.60
N PRO A 306 53.00 -18.12 5.98
CA PRO A 306 51.87 -17.52 6.67
C PRO A 306 50.60 -17.56 5.84
N ILE A 307 50.72 -17.38 4.52
CA ILE A 307 49.63 -17.51 3.54
C ILE A 307 49.73 -18.87 2.87
N TYR A 308 48.68 -19.67 2.98
CA TYR A 308 48.64 -21.03 2.47
C TYR A 308 47.64 -21.18 1.33
N TYR A 309 48.12 -21.66 0.17
CA TYR A 309 47.32 -21.87 -1.05
C TYR A 309 47.01 -23.34 -1.35
N ARG A 310 47.06 -24.22 -0.33
CA ARG A 310 46.86 -25.68 -0.49
C ARG A 310 47.91 -26.33 -1.40
N THR A 311 49.12 -25.77 -1.50
CA THR A 311 50.26 -26.40 -2.15
C THR A 311 50.95 -27.39 -1.20
N THR A 312 51.26 -28.59 -1.69
CA THR A 312 51.91 -29.68 -0.94
C THR A 312 53.42 -29.43 -0.77
N THR A 313 53.80 -28.36 -0.07
CA THR A 313 55.21 -28.20 0.31
C THR A 313 55.55 -29.17 1.44
N MET A 314 56.43 -30.13 1.17
CA MET A 314 56.98 -31.04 2.18
C MET A 314 57.63 -30.25 3.33
N LEU A 315 57.23 -30.55 4.56
CA LEU A 315 57.80 -29.95 5.78
C LEU A 315 59.24 -30.45 5.98
N ARG A 316 60.23 -29.67 5.54
CA ARG A 316 61.67 -30.00 5.67
C ARG A 316 62.29 -29.61 7.02
N ASP A 317 61.54 -28.92 7.87
CA ASP A 317 62.01 -28.36 9.15
C ASP A 317 61.78 -29.36 10.30
N LYS A 318 62.88 -29.87 10.88
CA LYS A 318 62.85 -30.89 11.94
C LYS A 318 62.09 -30.44 13.18
N THR A 319 62.20 -29.15 13.56
CA THR A 319 61.55 -28.61 14.78
C THR A 319 60.02 -28.61 14.65
N ARG A 320 59.51 -28.15 13.50
CA ARG A 320 58.08 -28.17 13.18
C ARG A 320 57.51 -29.57 13.02
N LEU A 321 58.31 -30.52 12.51
CA LEU A 321 57.90 -31.92 12.41
C LEU A 321 57.76 -32.57 13.80
N MET A 322 58.68 -32.27 14.73
CA MET A 322 58.57 -32.73 16.12
C MET A 322 57.35 -32.12 16.82
N TRP A 323 57.11 -30.82 16.63
CA TRP A 323 55.90 -30.17 17.14
C TRP A 323 54.64 -30.83 16.59
N ALA A 324 54.51 -30.97 15.26
CA ALA A 324 53.34 -31.58 14.61
C ALA A 324 53.02 -33.02 15.11
N LYS A 325 54.03 -33.76 15.58
CA LYS A 325 53.89 -35.12 16.13
C LYS A 325 53.61 -35.16 17.65
N ASN A 326 53.62 -34.02 18.35
CA ASN A 326 53.34 -33.98 19.78
C ASN A 326 51.88 -34.38 20.05
N ARG A 327 51.68 -35.58 20.61
CA ARG A 327 50.35 -36.15 20.88
C ARG A 327 49.67 -35.46 22.05
N GLU A 328 50.41 -35.10 23.09
CA GLU A 328 49.88 -34.47 24.30
C GLU A 328 49.29 -33.09 23.98
N ALA A 329 50.05 -32.24 23.29
CA ALA A 329 49.58 -30.92 22.87
C ALA A 329 48.33 -30.99 21.98
N ARG A 330 48.27 -31.95 21.05
CA ARG A 330 47.11 -32.19 20.19
C ARG A 330 45.90 -32.62 21.01
N SER A 331 46.05 -33.61 21.90
CA SER A 331 44.95 -34.11 22.72
C SER A 331 44.47 -33.08 23.74
N THR A 332 45.32 -32.16 24.21
CA THR A 332 44.88 -31.13 25.15
C THR A 332 44.19 -29.98 24.45
N CYS A 333 44.71 -29.50 23.33
CA CYS A 333 44.17 -28.30 22.68
C CYS A 333 43.07 -28.59 21.65
N PHE A 334 43.01 -29.77 21.03
CA PHE A 334 41.98 -30.08 20.04
C PHE A 334 40.93 -31.10 20.51
N ASN A 335 41.12 -31.70 21.70
CA ASN A 335 40.03 -32.44 22.36
C ASN A 335 39.35 -31.53 23.39
N THR A 336 38.03 -31.45 23.35
CA THR A 336 37.22 -30.52 24.15
C THR A 336 37.27 -30.82 25.65
N ASP A 337 37.52 -32.08 26.03
CA ASP A 337 37.47 -32.53 27.43
C ASP A 337 38.66 -32.06 28.29
N ASN A 338 39.79 -31.76 27.66
CA ASN A 338 41.07 -31.55 28.35
C ASN A 338 41.43 -30.06 28.56
N TYR A 339 40.68 -29.14 27.97
CA TYR A 339 40.91 -27.69 28.09
C TYR A 339 39.57 -26.95 28.18
N GLN A 340 39.48 -26.00 29.11
CA GLN A 340 38.26 -25.23 29.35
C GLN A 340 38.04 -24.17 28.27
N TYR A 341 37.39 -24.57 27.16
CA TYR A 341 37.02 -23.66 26.08
C TYR A 341 35.75 -22.83 26.37
N GLY A 342 34.89 -23.30 27.29
CA GLY A 342 33.64 -22.64 27.65
C GLY A 342 32.78 -22.34 26.40
N LEU A 343 32.39 -21.08 26.24
CA LEU A 343 31.61 -20.59 25.09
C LEU A 343 32.13 -21.03 23.71
N TYR A 344 33.44 -21.25 23.58
CA TYR A 344 34.10 -21.54 22.30
C TYR A 344 34.28 -23.03 22.02
N GLU A 345 33.73 -23.92 22.84
CA GLU A 345 33.90 -25.36 22.70
C GLU A 345 33.58 -25.86 21.28
N TRP A 346 32.46 -25.43 20.71
CA TRP A 346 32.04 -25.81 19.35
C TRP A 346 32.93 -25.22 18.25
N SER A 347 33.70 -24.17 18.53
CA SER A 347 34.59 -23.56 17.53
C SER A 347 35.82 -24.43 17.24
N VAL A 348 36.19 -25.34 18.16
CA VAL A 348 37.42 -26.15 18.08
C VAL A 348 37.46 -27.03 16.83
N GLN A 349 36.36 -27.70 16.55
CA GLN A 349 36.22 -28.54 15.35
C GLN A 349 36.12 -27.69 14.07
N LEU A 350 35.71 -26.43 14.18
CA LEU A 350 35.41 -25.58 13.05
C LEU A 350 36.66 -24.92 12.44
N PHE A 351 37.56 -24.38 13.26
CA PHE A 351 38.79 -23.75 12.76
C PHE A 351 39.86 -24.75 12.32
N THR A 352 39.67 -26.04 12.64
CA THR A 352 40.48 -27.18 12.19
C THR A 352 39.93 -27.86 10.93
N ASN A 353 38.62 -27.70 10.64
CA ASN A 353 37.99 -28.26 9.44
C ASN A 353 38.55 -27.62 8.14
N GLU A 354 38.53 -28.36 7.04
CA GLU A 354 38.90 -27.87 5.72
C GLU A 354 37.75 -27.21 4.96
N SER A 355 36.49 -27.49 5.33
CA SER A 355 35.33 -26.97 4.61
C SER A 355 35.09 -25.48 4.90
N ARG A 356 35.14 -24.67 3.84
CA ARG A 356 34.92 -23.21 3.94
C ARG A 356 33.47 -22.85 4.22
N VAL A 357 32.54 -23.66 3.74
CA VAL A 357 31.09 -23.44 3.91
C VAL A 357 30.70 -23.58 5.37
N GLU A 358 31.19 -24.62 6.06
CA GLU A 358 30.93 -24.81 7.49
C GLU A 358 31.49 -23.65 8.31
N LYS A 359 32.71 -23.19 8.00
CA LYS A 359 33.33 -22.02 8.64
C LYS A 359 32.50 -20.74 8.55
N ILE A 360 31.59 -20.63 7.59
CA ILE A 360 30.69 -19.48 7.46
C ILE A 360 29.34 -19.78 8.11
N LEU A 361 28.74 -20.94 7.85
CA LEU A 361 27.39 -21.26 8.30
C LEU A 361 27.29 -21.49 9.81
N TYR A 362 28.23 -22.22 10.41
CA TYR A 362 28.16 -22.53 11.85
C TYR A 362 28.32 -21.29 12.75
N PRO A 363 29.22 -20.34 12.46
CA PRO A 363 29.29 -19.11 13.24
C PRO A 363 28.04 -18.24 13.08
N ILE A 364 27.46 -18.16 11.87
CA ILE A 364 26.17 -17.48 11.66
C ILE A 364 25.08 -18.15 12.50
N PHE A 365 25.01 -19.48 12.45
CA PHE A 365 24.05 -20.26 13.25
C PHE A 365 24.22 -19.99 14.75
N TRP A 366 25.46 -20.00 15.26
CA TRP A 366 25.76 -19.67 16.65
C TRP A 366 25.33 -18.24 17.00
N GLY A 367 25.65 -17.26 16.14
CA GLY A 367 25.24 -15.87 16.32
C GLY A 367 23.72 -15.69 16.32
N LEU A 368 23.00 -16.42 15.46
CA LEU A 368 21.55 -16.40 15.38
C LEU A 368 20.93 -16.97 16.66
N MET A 369 21.38 -18.15 17.10
CA MET A 369 20.89 -18.78 18.33
C MET A 369 21.10 -17.90 19.56
N THR A 370 22.29 -17.29 19.69
CA THR A 370 22.63 -16.45 20.84
C THR A 370 21.86 -15.13 20.83
N LEU A 371 21.71 -14.46 19.68
CA LEU A 371 20.93 -13.22 19.58
C LEU A 371 19.42 -13.46 19.73
N CYS A 372 18.92 -14.66 19.45
CA CYS A 372 17.54 -15.07 19.73
C CYS A 372 17.32 -15.45 21.21
N SER A 373 18.37 -15.46 22.04
CA SER A 373 18.35 -15.95 23.42
C SER A 373 18.06 -17.45 23.57
N PHE A 374 18.28 -18.26 22.53
CA PHE A 374 18.15 -19.73 22.56
C PHE A 374 19.47 -20.45 22.86
N GLY A 375 20.60 -19.74 22.92
CA GLY A 375 21.92 -20.35 23.13
C GLY A 375 22.14 -20.83 24.58
N ASN A 376 22.63 -22.06 24.74
CA ASN A 376 23.17 -22.56 26.01
C ASN A 376 24.57 -21.96 26.23
N ILE A 377 24.65 -20.91 27.04
CA ILE A 377 25.90 -20.20 27.34
C ILE A 377 26.58 -20.89 28.52
N GLN A 378 27.64 -21.64 28.26
CA GLN A 378 28.51 -22.15 29.32
C GLN A 378 29.29 -21.00 30.00
N SER A 379 29.50 -21.10 31.30
CA SER A 379 30.25 -20.10 32.06
C SER A 379 31.73 -20.12 31.66
N THR A 380 32.27 -18.95 31.34
CA THR A 380 33.72 -18.73 31.17
C THR A 380 34.25 -17.89 32.33
N THR A 381 35.50 -18.11 32.71
CA THR A 381 36.18 -17.44 33.83
C THR A 381 36.85 -16.13 33.41
N GLN A 382 36.94 -15.82 32.10
CA GLN A 382 37.64 -14.64 31.62
C GLN A 382 36.74 -13.39 31.52
N LEU A 383 37.16 -12.29 32.15
CA LEU A 383 36.42 -11.03 32.18
C LEU A 383 36.02 -10.51 30.78
N LEU A 384 36.94 -10.50 29.81
CA LEU A 384 36.67 -9.97 28.47
C LEU A 384 35.60 -10.77 27.71
N GLU A 385 35.51 -12.08 27.94
CA GLU A 385 34.53 -12.95 27.29
C GLU A 385 33.16 -12.81 27.93
N VAL A 386 33.12 -12.64 29.25
CA VAL A 386 31.90 -12.31 29.98
C VAL A 386 31.33 -10.98 29.49
N VAL A 387 32.17 -9.94 29.34
CA VAL A 387 31.75 -8.64 28.81
C VAL A 387 31.24 -8.77 27.36
N PHE A 388 31.93 -9.52 26.49
CA PHE A 388 31.46 -9.79 25.13
C PHE A 388 30.08 -10.46 25.13
N ASN A 389 29.89 -11.49 25.95
CA ASN A 389 28.61 -12.18 26.07
C ASN A 389 27.49 -11.25 26.55
N ILE A 390 27.74 -10.41 27.56
CA ILE A 390 26.77 -9.44 28.05
C ILE A 390 26.34 -8.49 26.90
N ILE A 391 27.30 -7.97 26.14
CA ILE A 391 27.02 -7.09 24.99
C ILE A 391 26.18 -7.81 23.93
N VAL A 392 26.51 -9.05 23.61
CA VAL A 392 25.77 -9.86 22.63
C VAL A 392 24.33 -10.10 23.08
N ILE A 393 24.11 -10.50 24.33
CA ILE A 393 22.77 -10.77 24.86
C ILE A 393 21.93 -9.48 24.88
N ILE A 394 22.48 -8.36 25.36
CA ILE A 394 21.76 -7.06 25.37
C ILE A 394 21.41 -6.64 23.95
N THR A 395 22.34 -6.77 23.01
CA THR A 395 22.10 -6.45 21.59
C THR A 395 21.03 -7.36 20.99
N GLY A 396 21.06 -8.66 21.29
CA GLY A 396 20.05 -9.63 20.85
C GLY A 396 18.65 -9.27 21.35
N LEU A 397 18.50 -8.99 22.64
CA LEU A 397 17.23 -8.56 23.23
C LEU A 397 16.67 -7.29 22.57
N LEU A 398 17.54 -6.29 22.31
CA LEU A 398 17.14 -5.08 21.60
C LEU A 398 16.71 -5.36 20.15
N LEU A 399 17.43 -6.21 19.43
CA LEU A 399 17.10 -6.53 18.05
C LEU A 399 15.81 -7.37 17.93
N VAL A 400 15.61 -8.35 18.81
CA VAL A 400 14.39 -9.18 18.84
C VAL A 400 13.17 -8.34 19.19
N THR A 401 13.26 -7.47 20.20
CA THR A 401 12.15 -6.58 20.58
C THR A 401 11.79 -5.62 19.44
N MET A 402 12.78 -5.04 18.76
CA MET A 402 12.56 -4.22 17.57
C MET A 402 11.92 -5.01 16.42
N LEU A 403 12.34 -6.26 16.19
CA LEU A 403 11.76 -7.11 15.16
C LEU A 403 10.27 -7.39 15.45
N ILE A 404 9.94 -7.82 16.67
CA ILE A 404 8.56 -8.11 17.10
C ILE A 404 7.69 -6.85 16.96
N PHE A 405 8.20 -5.69 17.36
CA PHE A 405 7.46 -4.44 17.28
C PHE A 405 7.15 -4.05 15.82
N ASN A 406 8.15 -4.15 14.92
CA ASN A 406 7.95 -3.81 13.51
C ASN A 406 7.03 -4.80 12.78
N ILE A 407 7.09 -6.09 13.10
CA ILE A 407 6.12 -7.09 12.61
C ILE A 407 4.70 -6.68 13.02
N LYS A 408 4.48 -6.30 14.28
CA LYS A 408 3.17 -5.89 14.79
C LYS A 408 2.64 -4.65 14.08
N VAL A 409 3.49 -3.65 13.82
CA VAL A 409 3.11 -2.44 13.08
C VAL A 409 2.68 -2.79 11.65
N PHE A 410 3.47 -3.60 10.94
CA PHE A 410 3.14 -4.06 9.60
C PHE A 410 1.82 -4.86 9.57
N TRP A 411 1.67 -5.80 10.49
CA TRP A 411 0.47 -6.63 10.62
C TRP A 411 -0.79 -5.79 10.84
N ASN A 412 -0.71 -4.80 11.74
CA ASN A 412 -1.80 -3.88 12.01
C ASN A 412 -2.11 -3.01 10.81
N ALA A 413 -1.10 -2.47 10.11
CA ALA A 413 -1.30 -1.67 8.91
C ALA A 413 -2.05 -2.46 7.83
N SER A 414 -1.62 -3.70 7.56
CA SER A 414 -2.22 -4.57 6.54
C SER A 414 -3.62 -5.05 6.90
N THR A 415 -3.89 -5.33 8.18
CA THR A 415 -5.15 -5.99 8.59
C THR A 415 -6.18 -5.01 9.18
N SER A 416 -5.81 -3.75 9.44
CA SER A 416 -6.67 -2.78 10.15
C SER A 416 -8.05 -2.59 9.50
N LYS A 417 -8.13 -2.40 8.18
CA LYS A 417 -9.39 -2.19 7.46
C LYS A 417 -10.29 -3.42 7.54
N LYS A 418 -9.73 -4.61 7.27
CA LYS A 418 -10.44 -5.90 7.38
C LYS A 418 -10.91 -6.17 8.80
N GLN A 419 -10.07 -5.88 9.80
CA GLN A 419 -10.44 -6.01 11.22
C GLN A 419 -11.59 -5.06 11.60
N LYS A 420 -11.55 -3.80 11.16
CA LYS A 420 -12.65 -2.84 11.38
C LYS A 420 -13.96 -3.34 10.78
N MET A 421 -13.95 -3.85 9.55
CA MET A 421 -15.13 -4.46 8.92
C MET A 421 -15.62 -5.69 9.69
N ASN A 422 -14.72 -6.59 10.08
CA ASN A 422 -15.08 -7.79 10.85
C ASN A 422 -15.66 -7.46 12.23
N LEU A 423 -15.18 -6.40 12.88
CA LEU A 423 -15.74 -5.90 14.13
C LEU A 423 -17.12 -5.29 13.91
N LYS A 424 -17.29 -4.46 12.88
CA LYS A 424 -18.60 -3.89 12.48
C LYS A 424 -19.62 -5.01 12.22
N MET A 425 -19.26 -6.01 11.42
CA MET A 425 -20.14 -7.15 11.11
C MET A 425 -20.52 -7.94 12.36
N ARG A 426 -19.58 -8.19 13.28
CA ARG A 426 -19.88 -8.83 14.58
C ARG A 426 -20.84 -8.00 15.44
N SER A 427 -20.66 -6.69 15.49
CA SER A 427 -21.57 -5.79 16.21
C SER A 427 -22.97 -5.78 15.61
N ILE A 428 -23.08 -5.79 14.28
CA ILE A 428 -24.37 -5.88 13.56
C ILE A 428 -25.04 -7.22 13.86
N GLU A 429 -24.33 -8.34 13.74
CA GLU A 429 -24.88 -9.67 14.01
C GLU A 429 -25.38 -9.80 15.45
N TRP A 430 -24.58 -9.34 16.42
CA TRP A 430 -25.00 -9.30 17.82
C TRP A 430 -26.25 -8.45 18.03
N TRP A 431 -26.30 -7.26 17.41
CA TRP A 431 -27.47 -6.37 17.49
C TRP A 431 -28.71 -7.02 16.86
N MET A 432 -28.56 -7.68 15.71
CA MET A 432 -29.65 -8.38 15.03
C MET A 432 -30.21 -9.53 15.86
N LYS A 433 -29.32 -10.31 16.49
CA LYS A 433 -29.69 -11.40 17.40
C LYS A 433 -30.43 -10.86 18.63
N LYS A 434 -29.93 -9.79 19.25
CA LYS A 434 -30.54 -9.14 20.42
C LYS A 434 -31.92 -8.56 20.14
N ARG A 435 -32.18 -8.14 18.90
CA ARG A 435 -33.47 -7.59 18.46
C ARG A 435 -34.42 -8.64 17.88
N HIS A 436 -34.03 -9.93 17.86
CA HIS A 436 -34.85 -11.02 17.32
C HIS A 436 -35.33 -10.78 15.87
N LEU A 437 -34.46 -10.22 15.01
CA LEU A 437 -34.83 -10.05 13.59
C LEU A 437 -35.04 -11.41 12.90
N PRO A 438 -36.04 -11.53 11.99
CA PRO A 438 -36.24 -12.75 11.20
C PRO A 438 -35.05 -13.05 10.26
N GLN A 439 -34.86 -14.32 9.91
CA GLN A 439 -33.70 -14.78 9.13
C GLN A 439 -33.58 -14.09 7.76
N GLY A 440 -34.70 -13.87 7.07
CA GLY A 440 -34.71 -13.15 5.79
C GLY A 440 -34.18 -11.72 5.90
N PHE A 441 -34.50 -11.00 6.99
CA PHE A 441 -33.97 -9.65 7.23
C PHE A 441 -32.47 -9.69 7.56
N ARG A 442 -32.03 -10.65 8.37
CA ARG A 442 -30.60 -10.81 8.68
C ARG A 442 -29.78 -11.06 7.42
N GLN A 443 -30.25 -11.96 6.55
CA GLN A 443 -29.56 -12.26 5.29
C GLN A 443 -29.48 -11.02 4.39
N ARG A 444 -30.56 -10.25 4.29
CA ARG A 444 -30.56 -8.98 3.55
C ARG A 444 -29.54 -7.98 4.10
N VAL A 445 -29.47 -7.81 5.43
CA VAL A 445 -28.49 -6.90 6.07
C VAL A 445 -27.05 -7.39 5.83
N ARG A 446 -26.79 -8.69 5.95
CA ARG A 446 -25.46 -9.28 5.66
C ARG A 446 -25.04 -9.06 4.22
N ASN A 447 -25.94 -9.31 3.27
CA ASN A 447 -25.69 -9.08 1.85
C ASN A 447 -25.46 -7.61 1.55
N TYR A 448 -26.25 -6.72 2.16
CA TYR A 448 -26.09 -5.28 2.02
C TYR A 448 -24.69 -4.84 2.47
N GLU A 449 -24.26 -5.21 3.67
CA GLU A 449 -22.95 -4.83 4.21
C GLU A 449 -21.78 -5.43 3.42
N ARG A 450 -21.90 -6.67 2.91
CA ARG A 450 -20.87 -7.29 2.06
C ARG A 450 -20.74 -6.58 0.71
N GLN A 451 -21.85 -6.32 0.03
CA GLN A 451 -21.84 -5.64 -1.27
C GLN A 451 -21.40 -4.18 -1.12
N HIS A 452 -21.85 -3.49 -0.08
CA HIS A 452 -21.42 -2.13 0.22
C HIS A 452 -19.91 -2.07 0.49
N TRP A 453 -19.35 -3.04 1.22
CA TRP A 453 -17.90 -3.14 1.42
C TRP A 453 -17.15 -3.44 0.12
N ALA A 454 -17.69 -4.29 -0.75
CA ALA A 454 -17.08 -4.59 -2.04
C ALA A 454 -17.01 -3.35 -2.94
N ALA A 455 -18.08 -2.55 -2.98
CA ALA A 455 -18.15 -1.30 -3.76
C ALA A 455 -17.23 -0.21 -3.17
N THR A 456 -17.30 0.04 -1.87
CA THR A 456 -16.64 1.21 -1.24
C THR A 456 -15.25 0.91 -0.67
N ARG A 457 -14.86 -0.37 -0.54
CA ARG A 457 -13.68 -0.84 0.21
C ARG A 457 -13.54 -0.24 1.62
N GLY A 458 -14.68 0.14 2.22
CA GLY A 458 -14.73 0.74 3.55
C GLY A 458 -14.41 2.23 3.60
N VAL A 459 -14.44 2.93 2.47
CA VAL A 459 -14.26 4.37 2.39
C VAL A 459 -15.61 5.05 2.50
N ASP A 460 -15.77 5.89 3.52
CA ASP A 460 -16.92 6.78 3.66
C ASP A 460 -16.56 8.13 3.03
N GLU A 461 -17.14 8.43 1.87
CA GLU A 461 -16.89 9.66 1.10
C GLU A 461 -17.13 10.93 1.94
N TYR A 462 -18.17 10.91 2.79
CA TYR A 462 -18.48 12.05 3.64
C TYR A 462 -17.38 12.30 4.67
N GLN A 463 -16.82 11.25 5.29
CA GLN A 463 -15.73 11.38 6.26
C GLN A 463 -14.44 11.85 5.62
N LEU A 464 -14.20 11.50 4.35
CA LEU A 464 -13.00 11.92 3.60
C LEU A 464 -12.96 13.44 3.42
N ILE A 465 -14.11 14.05 3.10
CA ILE A 465 -14.21 15.49 2.83
C ILE A 465 -14.59 16.32 4.07
N LYS A 466 -14.95 15.68 5.19
CA LYS A 466 -15.45 16.37 6.39
C LYS A 466 -14.46 17.37 7.00
N ASN A 467 -13.17 17.03 6.97
CA ASN A 467 -12.11 17.84 7.57
C ASN A 467 -11.52 18.88 6.61
N LEU A 468 -11.98 18.92 5.35
CA LEU A 468 -11.54 19.91 4.38
C LEU A 468 -12.22 21.27 4.64
N PRO A 469 -11.57 22.40 4.32
CA PRO A 469 -12.20 23.71 4.33
C PRO A 469 -13.48 23.70 3.47
N GLU A 470 -14.49 24.46 3.90
CA GLU A 470 -15.80 24.43 3.26
C GLU A 470 -15.76 24.77 1.76
N GLY A 471 -14.93 25.73 1.36
CA GLY A 471 -14.75 26.09 -0.06
C GLY A 471 -14.31 24.90 -0.91
N LEU A 472 -13.26 24.19 -0.48
CA LEU A 472 -12.73 23.02 -1.21
C LEU A 472 -13.75 21.88 -1.24
N ARG A 473 -14.49 21.66 -0.16
CA ARG A 473 -15.56 20.66 -0.11
C ARG A 473 -16.66 20.96 -1.13
N ARG A 474 -17.05 22.23 -1.30
CA ARG A 474 -18.04 22.66 -2.29
C ARG A 474 -17.53 22.46 -3.71
N GLU A 475 -16.27 22.82 -3.98
CA GLU A 475 -15.64 22.65 -5.29
C GLU A 475 -15.57 21.16 -5.70
N ILE A 476 -15.20 20.27 -4.78
CA ILE A 476 -15.20 18.82 -5.02
C ILE A 476 -16.62 18.32 -5.37
N LYS A 477 -17.63 18.70 -4.57
CA LYS A 477 -19.02 18.31 -4.84
C LYS A 477 -19.52 18.84 -6.18
N TYR A 478 -19.20 20.09 -6.51
CA TYR A 478 -19.54 20.72 -7.77
C TYR A 478 -18.95 19.92 -8.93
N HIS A 479 -17.65 19.65 -8.91
CA HIS A 479 -16.98 18.88 -9.96
C HIS A 479 -17.56 17.46 -10.14
N LEU A 480 -17.95 16.79 -9.05
CA LEU A 480 -18.48 15.42 -9.11
C LEU A 480 -19.94 15.34 -9.58
N SER A 481 -20.76 16.37 -9.33
CA SER A 481 -22.21 16.29 -9.54
C SER A 481 -22.75 17.20 -10.65
N LEU A 482 -21.98 18.19 -11.12
CA LEU A 482 -22.45 19.18 -12.09
C LEU A 482 -23.00 18.55 -13.36
N ASP A 483 -22.27 17.62 -13.96
CA ASP A 483 -22.66 17.01 -15.24
C ASP A 483 -23.96 16.22 -15.12
N LEU A 484 -24.14 15.54 -13.98
CA LEU A 484 -25.36 14.78 -13.67
C LEU A 484 -26.55 15.70 -13.38
N VAL A 485 -26.33 16.78 -12.64
CA VAL A 485 -27.38 17.79 -12.36
C VAL A 485 -27.82 18.48 -13.66
N LYS A 486 -26.89 18.76 -14.57
CA LYS A 486 -27.17 19.37 -15.88
C LYS A 486 -27.98 18.48 -16.83
N GLN A 487 -28.07 17.16 -16.58
CA GLN A 487 -28.94 16.27 -17.35
C GLN A 487 -30.43 16.62 -17.19
N VAL A 488 -30.81 17.31 -16.12
CA VAL A 488 -32.17 17.81 -15.93
C VAL A 488 -32.36 19.07 -16.79
N PRO A 489 -33.26 19.06 -17.79
CA PRO A 489 -33.48 20.21 -18.69
C PRO A 489 -33.83 21.51 -17.98
N LEU A 490 -34.41 21.43 -16.78
CA LEU A 490 -34.70 22.61 -15.96
C LEU A 490 -33.43 23.23 -15.37
N PHE A 491 -32.50 22.42 -14.87
CA PHE A 491 -31.28 22.89 -14.21
C PHE A 491 -30.21 23.36 -15.20
N GLN A 492 -30.15 22.76 -16.40
CA GLN A 492 -29.21 23.15 -17.46
C GLN A 492 -29.24 24.64 -17.81
N HIS A 493 -30.41 25.28 -17.66
CA HIS A 493 -30.63 26.68 -18.03
C HIS A 493 -30.51 27.66 -16.85
N MET A 494 -30.20 27.17 -15.65
CA MET A 494 -30.02 28.00 -14.45
C MET A 494 -28.61 28.59 -14.38
N ASP A 495 -28.45 29.64 -13.58
CA ASP A 495 -27.16 30.27 -13.33
C ASP A 495 -26.21 29.37 -12.55
N ASP A 496 -24.90 29.54 -12.77
CA ASP A 496 -23.86 28.76 -12.09
C ASP A 496 -23.96 28.85 -10.57
N LEU A 497 -24.32 30.03 -10.02
CA LEU A 497 -24.57 30.21 -8.59
C LEU A 497 -25.68 29.30 -8.05
N VAL A 498 -26.73 29.06 -8.85
CA VAL A 498 -27.83 28.16 -8.48
C VAL A 498 -27.37 26.72 -8.58
N LEU A 499 -26.63 26.37 -9.63
CA LEU A 499 -26.05 25.03 -9.82
C LEU A 499 -25.10 24.67 -8.69
N GLU A 500 -24.23 25.58 -8.26
CA GLU A 500 -23.35 25.40 -7.10
C GLU A 500 -24.15 25.10 -5.82
N ASN A 501 -25.24 25.83 -5.59
CA ASN A 501 -26.13 25.60 -4.44
C ASN A 501 -26.86 24.25 -4.51
N ILE A 502 -27.24 23.80 -5.71
CA ILE A 502 -27.83 22.47 -5.93
C ILE A 502 -26.76 21.40 -5.63
N CYS A 503 -25.58 21.51 -6.24
CA CYS A 503 -24.49 20.54 -6.10
C CYS A 503 -24.02 20.39 -4.64
N ASP A 504 -24.02 21.48 -3.85
CA ASP A 504 -23.67 21.38 -2.43
C ASP A 504 -24.70 20.58 -1.59
N ARG A 505 -25.97 20.53 -2.03
CA ARG A 505 -27.06 19.82 -1.32
C ARG A 505 -27.21 18.37 -1.73
N VAL A 506 -26.59 17.98 -2.84
CA VAL A 506 -26.55 16.60 -3.30
C VAL A 506 -25.81 15.71 -2.30
N LYS A 507 -26.37 14.53 -2.05
CA LYS A 507 -25.80 13.50 -1.17
C LYS A 507 -25.45 12.25 -1.97
N SER A 508 -24.27 11.67 -1.72
CA SER A 508 -23.89 10.36 -2.26
C SER A 508 -24.74 9.26 -1.63
N LEU A 509 -25.23 8.33 -2.46
CA LEU A 509 -26.07 7.19 -2.10
C LEU A 509 -25.53 5.94 -2.81
N VAL A 510 -25.54 4.81 -2.09
CA VAL A 510 -25.18 3.51 -2.66
C VAL A 510 -26.34 2.56 -2.38
N PHE A 511 -26.86 1.95 -3.43
CA PHE A 511 -27.90 0.93 -3.34
C PHE A 511 -27.35 -0.43 -3.75
N THR A 512 -27.80 -1.46 -3.06
CA THR A 512 -27.34 -2.84 -3.27
C THR A 512 -28.19 -3.54 -4.31
N LYS A 513 -27.71 -4.63 -4.91
CA LYS A 513 -28.45 -5.33 -5.97
C LYS A 513 -29.77 -5.90 -5.45
N GLY A 514 -30.86 -5.71 -6.21
CA GLY A 514 -32.20 -6.21 -5.88
C GLY A 514 -32.95 -5.36 -4.84
N GLU A 515 -32.45 -4.18 -4.53
CA GLU A 515 -33.07 -3.23 -3.60
C GLU A 515 -34.16 -2.43 -4.30
N THR A 516 -35.35 -2.40 -3.70
CA THR A 516 -36.46 -1.56 -4.18
C THR A 516 -36.31 -0.16 -3.59
N ILE A 517 -35.96 0.80 -4.43
CA ILE A 517 -35.75 2.20 -4.03
C ILE A 517 -37.09 2.90 -3.75
N ALA A 518 -38.08 2.70 -4.63
CA ALA A 518 -39.42 3.24 -4.51
C ALA A 518 -40.42 2.31 -5.20
N ARG A 519 -41.64 2.20 -4.68
CA ARG A 519 -42.73 1.50 -5.37
C ARG A 519 -43.67 2.51 -6.04
N GLU A 520 -44.34 2.07 -7.09
CA GLU A 520 -45.39 2.86 -7.74
C GLU A 520 -46.44 3.29 -6.69
N GLY A 521 -46.71 4.59 -6.61
CA GLY A 521 -47.61 5.17 -5.61
C GLY A 521 -46.95 5.67 -4.31
N ASP A 522 -45.72 5.26 -4.01
CA ASP A 522 -45.00 5.72 -2.81
C ASP A 522 -44.65 7.22 -2.91
N PRO A 523 -44.60 7.98 -1.81
CA PRO A 523 -44.22 9.38 -1.85
C PRO A 523 -42.75 9.55 -2.30
N VAL A 524 -42.51 10.33 -3.36
CA VAL A 524 -41.16 10.62 -3.85
C VAL A 524 -40.42 11.53 -2.86
N GLN A 525 -39.38 11.02 -2.22
CA GLN A 525 -38.62 11.76 -1.19
C GLN A 525 -37.40 12.50 -1.73
N ARG A 526 -36.84 12.05 -2.85
CA ARG A 526 -35.60 12.59 -3.42
C ARG A 526 -35.54 12.36 -4.93
N MET A 527 -34.89 13.27 -5.63
CA MET A 527 -34.43 13.04 -7.00
C MET A 527 -33.14 12.22 -6.94
N ILE A 528 -32.99 11.26 -7.84
CA ILE A 528 -31.84 10.34 -7.89
C ILE A 528 -31.16 10.52 -9.25
N PHE A 529 -29.85 10.75 -9.25
CA PHE A 529 -29.00 10.84 -10.43
C PHE A 529 -28.08 9.63 -10.44
N VAL A 530 -28.17 8.79 -11.46
CA VAL A 530 -27.39 7.54 -11.53
C VAL A 530 -25.98 7.87 -12.00
N VAL A 531 -24.98 7.54 -11.17
CA VAL A 531 -23.56 7.70 -11.49
C VAL A 531 -23.05 6.42 -12.13
N ARG A 532 -23.34 5.27 -11.50
CA ARG A 532 -22.91 3.93 -11.93
C ARG A 532 -23.99 2.89 -11.65
N GLY A 533 -24.02 1.86 -12.49
CA GLY A 533 -24.97 0.75 -12.42
C GLY A 533 -26.32 1.08 -13.06
N HIS A 534 -27.25 0.13 -12.96
CA HIS A 534 -28.54 0.20 -13.65
C HIS A 534 -29.73 -0.01 -12.71
N LEU A 535 -30.75 0.83 -12.90
CA LEU A 535 -32.05 0.72 -12.25
C LEU A 535 -33.10 0.27 -13.27
N GLN A 536 -33.96 -0.63 -12.86
CA GLN A 536 -35.17 -1.00 -13.58
C GLN A 536 -36.34 -0.18 -13.04
N SER A 537 -36.95 0.63 -13.90
CA SER A 537 -38.23 1.30 -13.67
C SER A 537 -39.35 0.46 -14.26
N SER A 538 -40.34 0.10 -13.44
CA SER A 538 -41.49 -0.71 -13.86
C SER A 538 -42.80 -0.02 -13.51
N GLN A 539 -43.72 0.08 -14.47
CA GLN A 539 -45.04 0.68 -14.31
C GLN A 539 -46.13 -0.29 -14.74
N THR A 540 -47.22 -0.35 -13.99
CA THR A 540 -48.38 -1.19 -14.33
C THR A 540 -49.37 -0.40 -15.17
N LEU A 541 -49.53 -0.75 -16.45
CA LEU A 541 -50.51 -0.10 -17.33
C LEU A 541 -51.93 -0.59 -17.02
N ARG A 542 -52.93 0.18 -17.47
CA ARG A 542 -54.37 -0.14 -17.27
C ARG A 542 -54.78 -1.49 -17.87
N ASP A 543 -54.07 -1.97 -18.87
CA ASP A 543 -54.33 -3.25 -19.55
C ASP A 543 -53.67 -4.44 -18.83
N GLY A 544 -53.09 -4.24 -17.64
CA GLY A 544 -52.36 -5.26 -16.88
C GLY A 544 -50.94 -5.54 -17.38
N VAL A 545 -50.54 -4.94 -18.51
CA VAL A 545 -49.19 -5.03 -19.06
C VAL A 545 -48.21 -4.20 -18.22
N LYS A 546 -47.08 -4.79 -17.83
CA LYS A 546 -45.99 -4.08 -17.14
C LYS A 546 -45.04 -3.47 -18.17
N SER A 547 -44.90 -2.14 -18.16
CA SER A 547 -43.87 -1.45 -18.92
C SER A 547 -42.60 -1.37 -18.09
N CYS A 548 -41.47 -1.83 -18.64
CA CYS A 548 -40.17 -1.78 -17.98
C CYS A 548 -39.22 -0.91 -18.79
N SER A 549 -38.58 0.06 -18.14
CA SER A 549 -37.53 0.89 -18.69
C SER A 549 -36.26 0.75 -17.85
N MET A 550 -35.12 0.80 -18.51
CA MET A 550 -33.82 0.79 -17.86
C MET A 550 -33.30 2.22 -17.72
N LEU A 551 -32.80 2.56 -16.53
CA LEU A 551 -32.13 3.82 -16.22
C LEU A 551 -30.67 3.50 -15.94
N GLY A 552 -29.78 3.99 -16.80
CA GLY A 552 -28.34 3.82 -16.68
C GLY A 552 -27.63 5.08 -16.18
N PRO A 553 -26.30 5.10 -16.23
CA PRO A 553 -25.48 6.26 -15.90
C PRO A 553 -25.90 7.51 -16.68
N GLY A 554 -26.02 8.65 -16.00
CA GLY A 554 -26.47 9.91 -16.57
C GLY A 554 -27.99 10.09 -16.62
N ASN A 555 -28.78 9.03 -16.45
CA ASN A 555 -30.22 9.16 -16.26
C ASN A 555 -30.55 9.59 -14.82
N PHE A 556 -31.74 10.16 -14.65
CA PHE A 556 -32.27 10.56 -13.34
C PHE A 556 -33.71 10.08 -13.16
N SER A 557 -34.16 10.02 -11.91
CA SER A 557 -35.52 9.70 -11.51
C SER A 557 -36.01 10.64 -10.40
N GLY A 558 -37.32 10.76 -10.20
CA GLY A 558 -37.91 11.64 -9.20
C GLY A 558 -38.25 13.05 -9.71
N ASP A 559 -38.35 13.24 -11.02
CA ASP A 559 -38.66 14.52 -11.65
C ASP A 559 -40.07 15.04 -11.31
N GLU A 560 -40.92 14.18 -10.75
CA GLU A 560 -42.21 14.56 -10.16
C GLU A 560 -42.04 15.65 -9.10
N LEU A 561 -40.91 15.69 -8.39
CA LEU A 561 -40.59 16.73 -7.40
C LEU A 561 -40.49 18.13 -8.02
N LEU A 562 -40.05 18.23 -9.28
CA LEU A 562 -40.02 19.51 -10.00
C LEU A 562 -41.45 20.00 -10.28
N SER A 563 -42.31 19.11 -10.74
CA SER A 563 -43.72 19.43 -11.00
C SER A 563 -44.47 19.82 -9.72
N TRP A 564 -44.13 19.18 -8.60
CA TRP A 564 -44.66 19.47 -7.28
C TRP A 564 -44.26 20.87 -6.78
N CYS A 565 -42.98 21.23 -6.89
CA CYS A 565 -42.49 22.56 -6.46
C CYS A 565 -43.07 23.71 -7.30
N LEU A 566 -43.33 23.46 -8.59
CA LEU A 566 -43.87 24.44 -9.54
C LEU A 566 -45.41 24.54 -9.51
N ARG A 567 -46.11 23.69 -8.76
CA ARG A 567 -47.57 23.69 -8.68
C ARG A 567 -48.10 24.91 -7.91
N ARG A 568 -49.22 25.47 -8.39
CA ARG A 568 -49.97 26.56 -7.74
C ARG A 568 -51.47 26.21 -7.70
N PRO A 569 -52.17 26.35 -6.55
CA PRO A 569 -51.62 26.57 -5.21
C PRO A 569 -50.69 25.42 -4.78
N PHE A 570 -49.72 25.72 -3.92
CA PHE A 570 -48.77 24.71 -3.44
C PHE A 570 -49.45 23.73 -2.47
N ILE A 571 -49.11 22.45 -2.58
CA ILE A 571 -49.64 21.38 -1.73
C ILE A 571 -48.46 20.71 -1.05
N GLU A 572 -48.43 20.67 0.28
CA GLU A 572 -47.27 20.14 1.01
C GLU A 572 -47.07 18.62 0.85
N ARG A 573 -48.13 17.89 0.50
CA ARG A 573 -48.08 16.44 0.27
C ARG A 573 -47.18 16.11 -0.92
N LEU A 574 -46.20 15.23 -0.70
CA LEU A 574 -45.28 14.74 -1.73
C LEU A 574 -46.02 14.03 -2.88
N PRO A 575 -45.52 14.15 -4.12
CA PRO A 575 -46.10 13.45 -5.26
C PRO A 575 -45.87 11.94 -5.14
N PRO A 576 -46.83 11.12 -5.61
CA PRO A 576 -46.63 9.68 -5.71
C PRO A 576 -45.62 9.34 -6.83
N SER A 577 -44.83 8.29 -6.64
CA SER A 577 -43.88 7.76 -7.61
C SER A 577 -44.64 7.19 -8.81
N SER A 578 -44.22 7.58 -10.01
CA SER A 578 -44.84 7.12 -11.27
C SER A 578 -44.55 5.65 -11.60
N SER A 579 -43.48 5.09 -11.01
CA SER A 579 -43.02 3.72 -11.28
C SER A 579 -42.35 3.10 -10.05
N THR A 580 -42.21 1.78 -10.09
CA THR A 580 -41.41 1.00 -9.13
C THR A 580 -39.96 0.92 -9.61
N LEU A 581 -39.03 1.37 -8.79
CA LEU A 581 -37.59 1.42 -9.07
C LEU A 581 -36.87 0.31 -8.30
N VAL A 582 -36.20 -0.58 -9.02
CA VAL A 582 -35.42 -1.69 -8.45
C VAL A 582 -34.00 -1.67 -9.02
N THR A 583 -32.99 -1.89 -8.19
CA THR A 583 -31.60 -1.99 -8.62
C THR A 583 -31.31 -3.37 -9.23
N LEU A 584 -30.68 -3.41 -10.40
CA LEU A 584 -30.22 -4.68 -10.99
C LEU A 584 -28.79 -5.04 -10.60
N GLU A 585 -27.99 -4.01 -10.31
CA GLU A 585 -26.58 -4.07 -9.93
C GLU A 585 -26.38 -3.20 -8.70
N THR A 586 -25.19 -3.23 -8.10
CA THR A 586 -24.84 -2.22 -7.08
C THR A 586 -24.76 -0.86 -7.76
N THR A 587 -25.67 0.04 -7.41
CA THR A 587 -25.77 1.35 -8.07
C THR A 587 -25.30 2.46 -7.16
N GLU A 588 -24.37 3.27 -7.66
CA GLU A 588 -23.93 4.51 -7.03
C GLU A 588 -24.73 5.66 -7.64
N ALA A 589 -25.31 6.49 -6.78
CA ALA A 589 -26.19 7.55 -7.21
C ALA A 589 -26.07 8.77 -6.31
N PHE A 590 -26.35 9.94 -6.87
CA PHE A 590 -26.51 11.17 -6.13
C PHE A 590 -27.98 11.43 -5.84
N GLY A 591 -28.30 11.83 -4.61
CA GLY A 591 -29.65 12.13 -4.17
C GLY A 591 -29.82 13.61 -3.80
N LEU A 592 -30.88 14.25 -4.32
CA LEU A 592 -31.30 15.59 -3.92
C LEU A 592 -32.67 15.49 -3.22
N GLU A 593 -32.74 15.82 -1.92
CA GLU A 593 -33.97 15.64 -1.14
C GLU A 593 -35.07 16.62 -1.56
N ALA A 594 -36.34 16.24 -1.40
CA ALA A 594 -37.49 17.07 -1.77
C ALA A 594 -37.47 18.46 -1.11
N LYS A 595 -37.00 18.55 0.14
CA LYS A 595 -36.84 19.82 0.85
C LYS A 595 -35.79 20.74 0.20
N ASP A 596 -34.73 20.17 -0.36
CA ASP A 596 -33.65 20.89 -1.00
C ASP A 596 -34.08 21.39 -2.37
N VAL A 597 -34.85 20.58 -3.12
CA VAL A 597 -35.52 21.00 -4.36
C VAL A 597 -36.49 22.15 -4.09
N ARG A 598 -37.30 22.04 -3.02
CA ARG A 598 -38.22 23.12 -2.59
C ARG A 598 -37.44 24.39 -2.24
N TYR A 599 -36.34 24.27 -1.49
CA TYR A 599 -35.49 25.41 -1.15
C TYR A 599 -34.96 26.10 -2.40
N VAL A 600 -34.41 25.36 -3.36
CA VAL A 600 -33.85 25.93 -4.59
C VAL A 600 -34.93 26.64 -5.41
N THR A 601 -36.09 26.02 -5.59
CA THR A 601 -37.20 26.60 -6.37
C THR A 601 -37.86 27.80 -5.70
N GLN A 602 -37.83 27.89 -4.36
CA GLN A 602 -38.41 29.01 -3.60
C GLN A 602 -37.42 30.16 -3.37
N HIS A 603 -36.14 29.86 -3.16
CA HIS A 603 -35.10 30.84 -2.87
C HIS A 603 -34.58 31.51 -4.16
N PHE A 604 -34.38 30.73 -5.22
CA PHE A 604 -33.92 31.22 -6.52
C PHE A 604 -35.09 31.46 -7.49
N ARG A 605 -36.16 32.08 -6.99
CA ARG A 605 -37.36 32.39 -7.80
C ARG A 605 -37.05 33.30 -8.99
N TYR A 606 -36.11 34.22 -8.85
CA TYR A 606 -35.69 35.14 -9.92
C TYR A 606 -35.16 34.41 -11.16
N THR A 607 -34.61 33.21 -11.01
CA THR A 607 -34.08 32.40 -12.12
C THR A 607 -35.17 31.97 -13.10
N PHE A 608 -36.43 31.85 -12.63
CA PHE A 608 -37.58 31.48 -13.46
C PHE A 608 -38.09 32.63 -14.35
N VAL A 609 -37.56 33.84 -14.18
CA VAL A 609 -37.85 34.98 -15.07
C VAL A 609 -37.17 34.79 -16.44
N LYS A 610 -36.02 34.10 -16.48
CA LYS A 610 -35.31 33.82 -17.74
C LYS A 610 -36.17 33.00 -18.68
N GLU A 611 -36.30 33.45 -19.93
CA GLU A 611 -37.22 32.84 -20.88
C GLU A 611 -36.91 31.35 -21.16
N LYS A 612 -35.63 30.98 -21.24
CA LYS A 612 -35.19 29.58 -21.40
C LYS A 612 -35.64 28.70 -20.23
N VAL A 613 -35.46 29.18 -18.99
CA VAL A 613 -35.91 28.49 -17.77
C VAL A 613 -37.44 28.44 -17.70
N LYS A 614 -38.14 29.53 -18.06
CA LYS A 614 -39.61 29.61 -18.13
C LYS A 614 -40.16 28.57 -19.11
N ARG A 615 -39.52 28.36 -20.27
CA ARG A 615 -39.89 27.32 -21.24
C ARG A 615 -39.73 25.91 -20.66
N SER A 616 -38.59 25.58 -20.05
CA SER A 616 -38.39 24.29 -19.38
C SER A 616 -39.32 24.10 -18.18
N ALA A 617 -39.62 25.14 -17.41
CA ALA A 617 -40.55 25.10 -16.29
C ALA A 617 -42.00 24.83 -16.75
N ARG A 618 -42.42 25.35 -17.91
CA ARG A 618 -43.72 24.99 -18.53
C ARG A 618 -43.80 23.50 -18.85
N TYR A 619 -42.70 22.88 -19.28
CA TYR A 619 -42.67 21.43 -19.51
C TYR A 619 -42.96 20.66 -18.23
N TYR A 620 -42.48 21.09 -17.05
CA TYR A 620 -42.73 20.41 -15.78
C TYR A 620 -44.02 20.87 -15.07
N SER A 621 -44.66 21.94 -15.52
CA SER A 621 -45.86 22.48 -14.89
C SER A 621 -47.10 21.61 -15.19
N PRO A 622 -47.83 21.13 -14.16
CA PRO A 622 -49.03 20.33 -14.36
C PRO A 622 -50.12 21.05 -15.18
N GLY A 623 -50.29 22.36 -14.96
CA GLY A 623 -51.29 23.17 -15.66
C GLY A 623 -51.01 23.26 -17.16
N TRP A 624 -49.76 23.58 -17.52
CA TRP A 624 -49.33 23.65 -18.92
C TRP A 624 -49.37 22.29 -19.63
N ARG A 625 -48.97 21.20 -18.94
CA ARG A 625 -49.10 19.83 -19.49
C ARG A 625 -50.56 19.47 -19.78
N THR A 626 -51.47 19.79 -18.87
CA THR A 626 -52.89 19.49 -19.00
C THR A 626 -53.51 20.31 -20.14
N TRP A 627 -53.21 21.61 -20.19
CA TRP A 627 -53.64 22.48 -21.27
C TRP A 627 -53.11 22.02 -22.63
N ALA A 628 -51.81 21.67 -22.71
CA ALA A 628 -51.22 21.18 -23.95
C ALA A 628 -51.86 19.87 -24.41
N ALA A 629 -52.09 18.92 -23.49
CA ALA A 629 -52.77 17.66 -23.80
C ALA A 629 -54.19 17.90 -24.32
N VAL A 630 -54.97 18.76 -23.66
CA VAL A 630 -56.31 19.15 -24.11
C VAL A 630 -56.25 19.84 -25.47
N ALA A 631 -55.35 20.81 -25.66
CA ALA A 631 -55.18 21.54 -26.91
C ALA A 631 -54.82 20.62 -28.09
N ILE A 632 -53.89 19.68 -27.90
CA ILE A 632 -53.52 18.67 -28.90
C ILE A 632 -54.71 17.74 -29.19
N GLN A 633 -55.39 17.25 -28.17
CA GLN A 633 -56.58 16.40 -28.34
C GLN A 633 -57.69 17.14 -29.11
N LEU A 634 -57.91 18.41 -28.83
CA LEU A 634 -58.88 19.25 -29.54
C LEU A 634 -58.47 19.51 -30.99
N ALA A 635 -57.19 19.81 -31.24
CA ALA A 635 -56.65 20.00 -32.58
C ALA A 635 -56.77 18.71 -33.42
N TRP A 636 -56.42 17.57 -32.84
CA TRP A 636 -56.56 16.26 -33.47
C TRP A 636 -58.02 15.92 -33.81
N ARG A 637 -58.97 16.17 -32.87
CA ARG A 637 -60.40 15.98 -33.13
C ARG A 637 -60.90 16.89 -34.26
N ARG A 638 -60.48 18.16 -34.30
CA ARG A 638 -60.82 19.09 -35.39
C ARG A 638 -60.25 18.61 -36.74
N TYR A 639 -59.02 18.12 -36.76
CA TYR A 639 -58.40 17.54 -37.95
C TYR A 639 -59.17 16.31 -38.43
N ARG A 640 -59.51 15.38 -37.53
CA ARG A 640 -60.30 14.18 -37.86
C ARG A 640 -61.69 14.51 -38.39
N ASN A 641 -62.38 15.50 -37.80
CA ASN A 641 -63.69 15.95 -38.27
C ASN A 641 -63.62 16.64 -39.63
N ARG A 642 -62.55 17.37 -39.94
CA ARG A 642 -62.32 17.91 -41.30
C ARG A 642 -62.07 16.79 -42.31
N LEU A 643 -61.27 15.79 -41.95
CA LEU A 643 -61.02 14.64 -42.81
C LEU A 643 -62.30 13.88 -43.14
N THR A 644 -63.13 13.56 -42.15
CA THR A 644 -64.42 12.89 -42.39
C THR A 644 -65.33 13.72 -43.29
N LEU A 645 -65.44 15.04 -43.07
CA LEU A 645 -66.23 15.93 -43.94
C LEU A 645 -65.71 15.96 -45.39
N THR A 646 -64.40 15.89 -45.61
CA THR A 646 -63.82 15.79 -46.96
C THR A 646 -64.04 14.42 -47.62
N THR A 647 -64.13 13.33 -46.85
CA THR A 647 -64.41 11.99 -47.41
C THR A 647 -65.89 11.80 -47.76
N PHE A 648 -66.80 12.51 -47.09
CA PHE A 648 -68.23 12.50 -47.40
C PHE A 648 -68.64 13.38 -48.60
N SER A 649 -67.69 14.07 -49.25
CA SER A 649 -67.96 14.94 -50.39
C SER A 649 -68.21 14.20 -51.72
N PHE A 650 -68.10 12.86 -51.76
CA PHE A 650 -68.28 12.10 -53.01
C PHE A 650 -69.20 10.87 -52.97
N SER A 651 -69.78 10.50 -51.83
CA SER A 651 -70.69 9.35 -51.76
C SER A 651 -71.77 9.54 -50.71
N ARG A 652 -73.05 9.65 -51.11
CA ARG A 652 -74.21 9.47 -50.23
C ARG A 652 -74.32 8.00 -49.81
N PRO A 653 -74.43 7.66 -48.52
CA PRO A 653 -75.04 6.40 -48.11
C PRO A 653 -76.39 6.66 -47.44
N ARG A 654 -77.42 5.99 -47.97
CA ARG A 654 -78.70 5.75 -47.28
C ARG A 654 -78.48 4.63 -46.25
N ARG A 655 -78.43 4.94 -44.95
CA ARG A 655 -79.03 4.21 -43.79
C ARG A 655 -78.44 4.69 -42.46
N PRO A 656 -79.21 4.63 -41.34
CA PRO A 656 -78.85 5.29 -40.09
C PRO A 656 -77.86 4.45 -39.29
N VAL A 657 -76.74 5.06 -38.90
CA VAL A 657 -75.81 4.48 -37.90
C VAL A 657 -76.21 5.00 -36.53
N SER A 658 -76.41 4.05 -35.62
CA SER A 658 -76.81 4.23 -34.23
C SER A 658 -75.75 4.99 -33.41
N ARG A 659 -76.25 5.82 -32.48
CA ARG A 659 -75.52 6.61 -31.47
C ARG A 659 -74.47 7.59 -32.00
N CYS A 660 -74.90 8.54 -32.82
CA CYS A 660 -74.19 9.80 -32.94
C CYS A 660 -74.60 10.70 -31.76
N SER A 661 -73.67 11.03 -30.84
CA SER A 661 -73.86 12.18 -29.95
C SER A 661 -74.20 13.38 -30.81
N SER A 662 -75.25 14.13 -30.48
CA SER A 662 -75.66 15.26 -31.33
C SER A 662 -74.48 16.24 -31.48
N MET A 663 -74.36 16.91 -32.63
CA MET A 663 -73.34 17.95 -32.85
C MET A 663 -73.32 19.01 -31.73
N GLY A 664 -74.45 19.22 -31.04
CA GLY A 664 -74.56 20.07 -29.85
C GLY A 664 -73.90 19.49 -28.60
N GLU A 665 -74.00 18.18 -28.39
CA GLU A 665 -73.41 17.48 -27.25
C GLU A 665 -71.88 17.40 -27.35
N GLU A 666 -71.36 17.24 -28.57
CA GLU A 666 -69.92 17.27 -28.84
C GLU A 666 -69.35 18.70 -28.68
N ARG A 667 -70.11 19.73 -29.08
CA ARG A 667 -69.79 21.14 -28.80
C ARG A 667 -69.83 21.45 -27.30
N LEU A 668 -70.79 20.92 -26.55
CA LEU A 668 -70.85 21.10 -25.10
C LEU A 668 -69.63 20.47 -24.42
N ARG A 669 -69.25 19.24 -24.78
CA ARG A 669 -68.01 18.61 -24.28
C ARG A 669 -66.76 19.40 -24.67
N LEU A 670 -66.74 20.03 -25.85
CA LEU A 670 -65.67 20.92 -26.29
C LEU A 670 -65.56 22.16 -25.39
N TYR A 671 -66.69 22.83 -25.12
CA TYR A 671 -66.73 24.00 -24.24
C TYR A 671 -66.38 23.64 -22.80
N THR A 672 -66.89 22.51 -22.28
CA THR A 672 -66.53 22.00 -20.96
C THR A 672 -65.03 21.73 -20.85
N ALA A 673 -64.42 21.06 -21.83
CA ALA A 673 -62.97 20.81 -21.84
C ALA A 673 -62.14 22.10 -21.91
N LEU A 674 -62.63 23.13 -22.62
CA LEU A 674 -61.97 24.44 -22.70
C LEU A 674 -62.08 25.21 -21.36
N LEU A 675 -63.21 25.08 -20.67
CA LEU A 675 -63.49 25.75 -19.39
C LEU A 675 -62.81 25.07 -18.20
N THR A 676 -62.65 23.74 -18.23
CA THR A 676 -62.00 22.97 -17.15
C THR A 676 -60.48 22.93 -17.27
N SER A 677 -59.93 23.33 -18.41
CA SER A 677 -58.48 23.44 -18.64
C SER A 677 -58.14 24.79 -19.31
N PRO A 678 -58.37 25.92 -18.63
CA PRO A 678 -58.02 27.23 -19.17
C PRO A 678 -56.52 27.29 -19.47
N LYS A 679 -56.14 28.07 -20.50
CA LYS A 679 -54.73 28.35 -20.77
C LYS A 679 -54.15 29.00 -19.50
N PRO A 680 -53.12 28.42 -18.87
CA PRO A 680 -52.50 29.03 -17.70
C PRO A 680 -52.03 30.45 -18.07
N ASN A 681 -52.18 31.41 -17.17
CA ASN A 681 -51.79 32.77 -17.46
C ASN A 681 -50.29 32.83 -17.74
N HIS A 682 -49.87 33.68 -18.68
CA HIS A 682 -48.45 33.92 -18.94
C HIS A 682 -47.72 34.43 -17.68
N ASP A 683 -48.50 35.00 -16.76
CA ASP A 683 -48.12 35.65 -15.52
C ASP A 683 -48.31 34.73 -14.30
N ASP A 684 -48.74 33.46 -14.45
CA ASP A 684 -48.77 32.50 -13.32
C ASP A 684 -47.34 32.12 -12.83
N PHE A 685 -46.32 32.53 -13.56
CA PHE A 685 -44.92 32.53 -13.13
C PHE A 685 -44.40 33.92 -12.76
N ASP A 686 -45.22 34.97 -12.95
CA ASP A 686 -44.90 36.30 -12.50
C ASP A 686 -45.29 36.31 -11.02
N PHE A 687 -44.30 35.99 -10.22
CA PHE A 687 -44.39 36.07 -8.77
C PHE A 687 -44.64 37.53 -8.42
N GLU A 688 -45.86 37.87 -7.99
CA GLU A 688 -46.13 39.17 -7.35
C GLU A 688 -45.07 39.39 -6.26
N PHE A 689 -44.24 40.40 -6.48
CA PHE A 689 -43.28 40.88 -5.50
C PHE A 689 -44.04 41.73 -4.49
N ASP A 690 -44.73 41.09 -3.55
CA ASP A 690 -45.14 41.77 -2.33
C ASP A 690 -43.92 41.83 -1.40
N PHE A 691 -43.32 43.02 -1.33
CA PHE A 691 -42.26 43.41 -0.40
C PHE A 691 -42.79 43.56 1.03
#